data_AF-A0A843BMJ1-F1
#
_entry.id   AF-A0A843BMJ1-F1
#
_cell.length_a   1.000
_cell.length_b   1.000
_cell.length_c   1.000
_cell.angle_alpha   90.00
_cell.angle_beta   90.00
_cell.angle_gamma   90.00
#
_symmetry.space_group_name_H-M   'P 1'
#
loop_
_entity.id
_entity.type
_entity.pdbx_description
1 polymer ?
#
loop_
_entity_poly.entity_id
_entity_poly.type
_entity_poly.pdbx_seq_one_letter_code
_entity_poly.pdbx_strand_id
1 'polypeptide(L)'
;MNSTKYVIIITLLAVAAIAPIDAANATNNEHYEKILKNTNYLNSGLKYEIMTHIANNWNSTSMSQEHTVKNIINSVDHLEKIHKQKTHPQIGKPLQELRYMLLQTKTMSDLIIHQDRIQNVESAINVLDHTKKIAEMLRYNPILDSKQYLHDIWEPIQQKIQHSESIEDIISFQTDNNRMEKIITYNYKIHDNIHSPVFTLIMPEIKSVWSDYKEEMSEVKSIIQMTNIATKYYNQVGKIDYNIISKWEEKIISLKEYAKKQDNHEDLMRIDKNIKNLNMVKKIQKIQHPLDSDAQSKAILYNLSQNYLKLKLDLDEFDRYLENKNEIKQKLDYLQKKANDPYTIKSMPEFEPKIKNTVHHMSYITNALETNDYKYAQQMIDALEREWNNFEQFYPEIRNYTPIYKQSDISTFNKKQIYLEEISKMDALIGSLDIKSTSLEYKKYQKLIHESKASILYGNFDVGHEKIYDALDYASKNFLDHDPRIIMDITYDDSNLLTVNGAIYKHSMNSRDSVLFYIFDQDDKILESRSYTTKHGDFQILLNGKIEPGIYIAQVQYGHAKESQIISIQKDTIKNMVFTQAELSIMELANTFENLEDFLTKFNDTVSENQLQEIQLLISNIKQELADGKIKEAAKSIQEFKNKIKLYVPIQSSKIAIGVSTTDSIVKITGKTAKLVQYREPIFLTIFNQDGKRVYEQMAYDDKYGSINIEIPAHAFRGLAIVQVEYHDFLARDTVEIKPLFNSHQSILR
;
A
#
# COMPACT_ATOMS: atom_id res chain seq x y z
N MET A 1 5.74 -63.14 -42.59
CA MET A 1 7.07 -63.00 -43.24
C MET A 1 6.97 -61.91 -44.30
N ASN A 2 8.00 -61.07 -44.45
CA ASN A 2 8.40 -60.22 -45.60
C ASN A 2 7.29 -59.42 -46.34
N SER A 3 7.22 -58.08 -46.33
CA SER A 3 8.13 -57.07 -46.95
C SER A 3 8.12 -57.11 -48.51
N THR A 4 8.19 -56.02 -49.31
CA THR A 4 9.02 -54.79 -49.20
C THR A 4 8.64 -53.69 -50.25
N LYS A 5 8.53 -52.39 -49.85
CA LYS A 5 8.73 -51.11 -50.66
C LYS A 5 7.98 -50.89 -52.01
N TYR A 6 8.19 -49.78 -52.77
CA TYR A 6 7.95 -48.30 -52.59
C TYR A 6 8.44 -47.54 -53.86
N VAL A 7 7.90 -46.34 -54.19
CA VAL A 7 8.31 -45.37 -55.28
C VAL A 7 8.07 -45.92 -56.72
N ILE A 8 7.71 -45.24 -57.83
CA ILE A 8 7.73 -43.84 -58.39
C ILE A 8 6.39 -43.62 -59.19
N ILE A 9 5.69 -42.48 -59.38
CA ILE A 9 5.82 -41.00 -59.21
C ILE A 9 6.09 -40.17 -60.50
N ILE A 10 5.09 -39.36 -60.96
CA ILE A 10 5.10 -38.35 -62.06
C ILE A 10 5.19 -38.99 -63.49
N THR A 11 4.43 -38.62 -64.55
CA THR A 11 3.90 -37.30 -65.01
C THR A 11 2.43 -37.38 -65.52
N LEU A 12 1.82 -36.22 -65.84
CA LEU A 12 0.48 -35.97 -66.44
C LEU A 12 -0.71 -36.23 -65.48
N LEU A 13 -1.40 -35.24 -64.90
CA LEU A 13 -1.32 -33.78 -65.01
C LEU A 13 -1.45 -33.19 -66.44
N ALA A 14 -2.54 -33.54 -67.13
CA ALA A 14 -3.00 -32.82 -68.33
C ALA A 14 -4.54 -32.74 -68.52
N VAL A 15 -5.36 -33.35 -67.64
CA VAL A 15 -6.83 -33.42 -67.80
C VAL A 15 -7.60 -32.86 -66.58
N ALA A 16 -6.94 -32.65 -65.44
CA ALA A 16 -7.57 -32.25 -64.17
C ALA A 16 -8.01 -30.77 -64.08
N ALA A 17 -8.02 -30.03 -65.20
CA ALA A 17 -8.27 -28.58 -65.24
C ALA A 17 -9.64 -28.18 -65.83
N ILE A 18 -10.46 -29.14 -66.29
CA ILE A 18 -11.78 -28.88 -66.89
C ILE A 18 -12.92 -29.39 -65.97
N ALA A 19 -12.71 -30.54 -65.32
CA ALA A 19 -13.72 -31.26 -64.53
C ALA A 19 -14.44 -30.51 -63.38
N PRO A 20 -13.87 -29.49 -62.69
CA PRO A 20 -14.59 -28.80 -61.60
C PRO A 20 -15.82 -28.01 -62.08
N ILE A 21 -15.77 -27.52 -63.33
CA ILE A 21 -16.83 -26.66 -63.90
C ILE A 21 -18.02 -27.51 -64.33
N ASP A 22 -17.79 -28.62 -65.01
CA ASP A 22 -18.86 -29.51 -65.50
C ASP A 22 -19.69 -30.13 -64.36
N ALA A 23 -19.06 -30.50 -63.24
CA ALA A 23 -19.77 -31.04 -62.08
C ALA A 23 -20.65 -29.99 -61.36
N ALA A 24 -20.15 -28.75 -61.25
CA ALA A 24 -20.91 -27.63 -60.71
C ALA A 24 -22.05 -27.19 -61.65
N ASN A 25 -21.82 -27.25 -62.97
CA ASN A 25 -22.86 -26.98 -63.95
C ASN A 25 -23.94 -28.07 -63.92
N ALA A 26 -23.59 -29.37 -63.99
CA ALA A 26 -24.56 -30.47 -63.95
C ALA A 26 -25.50 -30.40 -62.74
N THR A 27 -24.96 -30.17 -61.54
CA THR A 27 -25.77 -30.04 -60.30
C THR A 27 -26.65 -28.78 -60.27
N ASN A 28 -26.21 -27.67 -60.85
CA ASN A 28 -27.08 -26.51 -61.08
C ASN A 28 -28.19 -26.83 -62.10
N ASN A 29 -27.88 -27.56 -63.17
CA ASN A 29 -28.85 -27.88 -64.22
C ASN A 29 -29.98 -28.77 -63.68
N GLU A 30 -29.64 -29.80 -62.90
CA GLU A 30 -30.63 -30.62 -62.17
C GLU A 30 -31.50 -29.77 -61.22
N HIS A 31 -30.92 -28.77 -60.56
CA HIS A 31 -31.66 -27.85 -59.67
C HIS A 31 -32.69 -27.03 -60.45
N TYR A 32 -32.30 -26.39 -61.56
CA TYR A 32 -33.23 -25.61 -62.39
C TYR A 32 -34.28 -26.48 -63.09
N GLU A 33 -33.93 -27.67 -63.58
CA GLU A 33 -34.91 -28.63 -64.09
C GLU A 33 -35.93 -29.03 -63.01
N LYS A 34 -35.46 -29.29 -61.78
CA LYS A 34 -36.31 -29.64 -60.64
C LYS A 34 -37.23 -28.49 -60.24
N ILE A 35 -36.78 -27.23 -60.33
CA ILE A 35 -37.65 -26.07 -60.16
C ILE A 35 -38.69 -26.02 -61.28
N LEU A 36 -38.27 -25.98 -62.55
CA LEU A 36 -39.17 -25.83 -63.71
C LEU A 36 -40.24 -26.94 -63.80
N LYS A 37 -39.92 -28.17 -63.38
CA LYS A 37 -40.89 -29.27 -63.28
C LYS A 37 -41.96 -29.02 -62.20
N ASN A 38 -41.63 -28.36 -61.09
CA ASN A 38 -42.53 -28.11 -59.96
C ASN A 38 -43.24 -26.74 -59.97
N THR A 39 -42.69 -25.73 -60.66
CA THR A 39 -43.26 -24.37 -60.78
C THR A 39 -44.52 -24.35 -61.65
N ASN A 40 -45.69 -24.05 -61.10
CA ASN A 40 -46.97 -23.91 -61.80
C ASN A 40 -47.25 -22.47 -62.30
N TYR A 41 -46.25 -21.60 -62.24
CA TYR A 41 -46.33 -20.19 -62.68
C TYR A 41 -45.93 -19.95 -64.14
N LEU A 42 -45.13 -20.84 -64.74
CA LEU A 42 -44.61 -20.68 -66.11
C LEU A 42 -45.40 -21.55 -67.10
N ASN A 43 -45.65 -21.02 -68.30
CA ASN A 43 -46.26 -21.75 -69.40
C ASN A 43 -45.47 -23.03 -69.77
N SER A 44 -46.16 -24.11 -70.15
CA SER A 44 -45.51 -25.38 -70.50
C SER A 44 -44.60 -25.30 -71.75
N GLY A 45 -44.95 -24.45 -72.72
CA GLY A 45 -44.08 -24.15 -73.87
C GLY A 45 -42.82 -23.40 -73.45
N LEU A 46 -42.97 -22.36 -72.63
CA LEU A 46 -41.85 -21.59 -72.07
C LEU A 46 -40.90 -22.47 -71.23
N LYS A 47 -41.44 -23.36 -70.39
CA LYS A 47 -40.63 -24.36 -69.66
C LYS A 47 -39.83 -25.24 -70.61
N TYR A 48 -40.45 -25.72 -71.70
CA TYR A 48 -39.79 -26.58 -72.67
C TYR A 48 -38.70 -25.82 -73.43
N GLU A 49 -38.95 -24.57 -73.83
CA GLU A 49 -37.96 -23.68 -74.44
C GLU A 49 -36.76 -23.46 -73.51
N ILE A 50 -37.02 -23.12 -72.23
CA ILE A 50 -35.98 -22.94 -71.21
C ILE A 50 -35.19 -24.24 -71.00
N MET A 51 -35.84 -25.39 -70.79
CA MET A 51 -35.15 -26.68 -70.61
C MET A 51 -34.34 -27.07 -71.86
N THR A 52 -34.81 -26.73 -73.05
CA THR A 52 -34.08 -26.96 -74.32
C THR A 52 -32.86 -26.04 -74.44
N HIS A 53 -32.97 -24.78 -74.01
CA HIS A 53 -31.87 -23.83 -73.99
C HIS A 53 -30.79 -24.23 -72.96
N ILE A 54 -31.24 -24.68 -71.77
CA ILE A 54 -30.44 -25.28 -70.70
C ILE A 54 -29.63 -26.49 -71.20
N ALA A 55 -30.28 -27.39 -71.94
CA ALA A 55 -29.64 -28.60 -72.45
C ALA A 55 -28.65 -28.34 -73.60
N ASN A 56 -28.90 -27.32 -74.44
CA ASN A 56 -28.15 -27.12 -75.68
C ASN A 56 -27.02 -26.08 -75.59
N ASN A 57 -27.20 -24.98 -74.84
CA ASN A 57 -26.42 -23.74 -75.03
C ASN A 57 -25.62 -23.23 -73.82
N TRP A 58 -25.75 -23.81 -72.61
CA TRP A 58 -25.21 -23.23 -71.36
C TRP A 58 -23.66 -23.17 -71.22
N ASN A 59 -22.93 -23.43 -72.30
CA ASN A 59 -21.48 -23.27 -72.41
C ASN A 59 -21.05 -22.21 -73.46
N SER A 60 -21.97 -21.44 -74.07
CA SER A 60 -21.65 -20.53 -75.19
C SER A 60 -22.13 -19.08 -75.03
N THR A 61 -21.36 -18.30 -74.28
CA THR A 61 -21.10 -16.86 -74.56
C THR A 61 -22.28 -15.87 -74.60
N SER A 62 -23.31 -16.04 -73.77
CA SER A 62 -24.15 -14.90 -73.35
C SER A 62 -24.50 -14.90 -71.85
N MET A 63 -23.50 -15.14 -71.00
CA MET A 63 -23.60 -15.27 -69.52
C MET A 63 -24.55 -14.28 -68.82
N SER A 64 -24.69 -13.06 -69.33
CA SER A 64 -25.65 -12.05 -68.85
C SER A 64 -27.11 -12.55 -68.94
N GLN A 65 -27.55 -13.00 -70.13
CA GLN A 65 -28.92 -13.49 -70.34
C GLN A 65 -29.17 -14.79 -69.59
N GLU A 66 -28.18 -15.69 -69.57
CA GLU A 66 -28.24 -16.96 -68.82
C GLU A 66 -28.40 -16.71 -67.31
N HIS A 67 -27.65 -15.76 -66.75
CA HIS A 67 -27.74 -15.40 -65.33
C HIS A 67 -29.06 -14.70 -65.01
N THR A 68 -29.51 -13.77 -65.86
CA THR A 68 -30.85 -13.16 -65.76
C THR A 68 -31.96 -14.22 -65.72
N VAL A 69 -31.95 -15.19 -66.63
CA VAL A 69 -32.99 -16.23 -66.69
C VAL A 69 -32.90 -17.17 -65.47
N LYS A 70 -31.69 -17.55 -65.02
CA LYS A 70 -31.50 -18.29 -63.75
C LYS A 70 -32.11 -17.55 -62.56
N ASN A 71 -31.84 -16.24 -62.45
CA ASN A 71 -32.36 -15.41 -61.36
C ASN A 71 -33.90 -15.31 -61.43
N ILE A 72 -34.48 -15.04 -62.61
CA ILE A 72 -35.93 -15.00 -62.82
C ILE A 72 -36.60 -16.33 -62.41
N ILE A 73 -36.02 -17.49 -62.76
CA ILE A 73 -36.58 -18.80 -62.39
C ILE A 73 -36.61 -18.98 -60.86
N ASN A 74 -35.54 -18.58 -60.16
CA ASN A 74 -35.48 -18.63 -58.70
C ASN A 74 -36.52 -17.69 -58.05
N SER A 75 -36.63 -16.45 -58.55
CA SER A 75 -37.67 -15.51 -58.12
C SER A 75 -39.06 -16.11 -58.30
N VAL A 76 -39.39 -16.66 -59.47
CA VAL A 76 -40.73 -17.21 -59.76
C VAL A 76 -41.08 -18.41 -58.86
N ASP A 77 -40.12 -19.28 -58.52
CA ASP A 77 -40.32 -20.36 -57.55
C ASP A 77 -40.51 -19.85 -56.11
N HIS A 78 -39.78 -18.82 -55.71
CA HIS A 78 -39.99 -18.13 -54.44
C HIS A 78 -41.38 -17.49 -54.36
N LEU A 79 -41.79 -16.75 -55.40
CA LEU A 79 -43.11 -16.13 -55.53
C LEU A 79 -44.25 -17.16 -55.48
N GLU A 80 -44.08 -18.33 -56.08
CA GLU A 80 -45.08 -19.41 -56.01
C GLU A 80 -45.19 -20.02 -54.61
N LYS A 81 -44.07 -20.18 -53.89
CA LYS A 81 -44.07 -20.63 -52.48
C LYS A 81 -44.82 -19.64 -51.59
N ILE A 82 -44.55 -18.34 -51.72
CA ILE A 82 -45.24 -17.27 -50.99
C ILE A 82 -46.75 -17.27 -51.29
N HIS A 83 -47.15 -17.39 -52.57
CA HIS A 83 -48.58 -17.46 -52.94
C HIS A 83 -49.30 -18.68 -52.33
N LYS A 84 -48.64 -19.86 -52.31
CA LYS A 84 -49.17 -21.07 -51.67
C LYS A 84 -49.33 -20.91 -50.15
N GLN A 85 -48.41 -20.19 -49.50
CA GLN A 85 -48.45 -19.91 -48.06
C GLN A 85 -49.43 -18.80 -47.66
N LYS A 86 -49.86 -17.94 -48.61
CA LYS A 86 -50.78 -16.81 -48.40
C LYS A 86 -50.31 -15.81 -47.32
N THR A 87 -49.00 -15.65 -47.14
CA THR A 87 -48.41 -14.87 -46.05
C THR A 87 -48.64 -13.37 -46.15
N HIS A 88 -48.79 -12.84 -47.36
CA HIS A 88 -48.82 -11.40 -47.65
C HIS A 88 -50.06 -11.02 -48.47
N PRO A 89 -51.17 -10.54 -47.85
CA PRO A 89 -52.41 -10.23 -48.57
C PRO A 89 -52.31 -8.97 -49.45
N GLN A 90 -51.48 -7.98 -49.08
CA GLN A 90 -51.30 -6.71 -49.82
C GLN A 90 -50.89 -6.95 -51.28
N ILE A 91 -49.92 -7.84 -51.48
CA ILE A 91 -49.44 -8.23 -52.81
C ILE A 91 -50.32 -9.29 -53.49
N GLY A 92 -51.39 -9.77 -52.86
CA GLY A 92 -52.16 -10.92 -53.32
C GLY A 92 -52.72 -10.74 -54.74
N LYS A 93 -53.25 -9.55 -55.04
CA LYS A 93 -53.70 -9.17 -56.39
C LYS A 93 -52.53 -9.02 -57.38
N PRO A 94 -51.50 -8.18 -57.14
CA PRO A 94 -50.36 -8.09 -58.05
C PRO A 94 -49.63 -9.42 -58.32
N LEU A 95 -49.52 -10.29 -57.33
CA LEU A 95 -48.93 -11.64 -57.44
C LEU A 95 -49.80 -12.59 -58.28
N GLN A 96 -51.13 -12.43 -58.22
CA GLN A 96 -52.06 -13.15 -59.09
C GLN A 96 -52.04 -12.61 -60.54
N GLU A 97 -51.94 -11.29 -60.73
CA GLU A 97 -51.74 -10.68 -62.05
C GLU A 97 -50.42 -11.12 -62.70
N LEU A 98 -49.32 -11.10 -61.93
CA LEU A 98 -48.02 -11.59 -62.36
C LEU A 98 -48.12 -13.06 -62.78
N ARG A 99 -48.78 -13.90 -61.98
CA ARG A 99 -49.02 -15.31 -62.32
C ARG A 99 -49.81 -15.48 -63.63
N TYR A 100 -50.86 -14.70 -63.86
CA TYR A 100 -51.61 -14.77 -65.13
C TYR A 100 -50.76 -14.34 -66.32
N MET A 101 -49.91 -13.32 -66.16
CA MET A 101 -48.96 -12.90 -67.20
C MET A 101 -47.91 -13.98 -67.48
N LEU A 102 -47.25 -14.54 -66.46
CA LEU A 102 -46.23 -15.59 -66.61
C LEU A 102 -46.75 -16.91 -67.22
N LEU A 103 -48.05 -17.19 -67.07
CA LEU A 103 -48.75 -18.28 -67.74
C LEU A 103 -49.09 -17.98 -69.21
N GLN A 104 -49.09 -16.70 -69.62
CA GLN A 104 -49.31 -16.24 -70.99
C GLN A 104 -48.00 -15.98 -71.75
N THR A 105 -46.91 -15.68 -71.05
CA THR A 105 -45.53 -15.60 -71.57
C THR A 105 -45.16 -16.91 -72.29
N LYS A 106 -44.68 -16.82 -73.54
CA LYS A 106 -44.38 -18.00 -74.37
C LYS A 106 -42.90 -18.21 -74.63
N THR A 107 -42.13 -17.13 -74.85
CA THR A 107 -40.69 -17.20 -75.16
C THR A 107 -39.83 -16.69 -74.01
N MET A 108 -38.55 -17.09 -74.00
CA MET A 108 -37.56 -16.62 -73.05
C MET A 108 -37.29 -15.11 -73.19
N SER A 109 -37.44 -14.55 -74.39
CA SER A 109 -37.36 -13.10 -74.62
C SER A 109 -38.52 -12.35 -73.96
N ASP A 110 -39.75 -12.86 -74.05
CA ASP A 110 -40.91 -12.29 -73.37
C ASP A 110 -40.73 -12.35 -71.84
N LEU A 111 -40.13 -13.43 -71.32
CA LEU A 111 -39.86 -13.59 -69.89
C LEU A 111 -38.86 -12.55 -69.37
N ILE A 112 -37.82 -12.22 -70.15
CA ILE A 112 -36.85 -11.18 -69.80
C ILE A 112 -37.51 -9.79 -69.79
N ILE A 113 -38.44 -9.50 -70.70
CA ILE A 113 -39.23 -8.25 -70.69
C ILE A 113 -40.07 -8.09 -69.40
N HIS A 114 -40.34 -9.19 -68.69
CA HIS A 114 -41.07 -9.17 -67.42
C HIS A 114 -40.17 -9.11 -66.17
N GLN A 115 -38.83 -9.10 -66.33
CA GLN A 115 -37.87 -9.12 -65.23
C GLN A 115 -38.17 -8.07 -64.15
N ASP A 116 -38.32 -6.80 -64.54
CA ASP A 116 -38.51 -5.69 -63.61
C ASP A 116 -39.79 -5.85 -62.78
N ARG A 117 -40.88 -6.36 -63.38
CA ARG A 117 -42.15 -6.60 -62.67
C ARG A 117 -42.04 -7.79 -61.70
N ILE A 118 -41.23 -8.80 -62.02
CA ILE A 118 -40.92 -9.92 -61.13
C ILE A 118 -40.08 -9.42 -59.95
N GLN A 119 -39.02 -8.65 -60.23
CA GLN A 119 -38.12 -8.07 -59.22
C GLN A 119 -38.83 -7.05 -58.30
N ASN A 120 -39.79 -6.27 -58.81
CA ASN A 120 -40.60 -5.37 -57.97
C ASN A 120 -41.50 -6.16 -57.00
N VAL A 121 -42.20 -7.22 -57.48
CA VAL A 121 -43.03 -8.06 -56.59
C VAL A 121 -42.18 -8.78 -55.53
N GLU A 122 -41.01 -9.30 -55.91
CA GLU A 122 -40.07 -9.92 -54.97
C GLU A 122 -39.46 -8.90 -53.98
N SER A 123 -39.16 -7.68 -54.43
CA SER A 123 -38.69 -6.60 -53.55
C SER A 123 -39.74 -6.20 -52.53
N ALA A 124 -41.01 -6.11 -52.91
CA ALA A 124 -42.11 -5.85 -51.96
C ALA A 124 -42.29 -7.00 -50.94
N ILE A 125 -42.10 -8.26 -51.33
CA ILE A 125 -42.08 -9.40 -50.39
C ILE A 125 -40.91 -9.24 -49.40
N ASN A 126 -39.71 -8.96 -49.90
CA ASN A 126 -38.53 -8.78 -49.05
C ASN A 126 -38.72 -7.61 -48.06
N VAL A 127 -39.40 -6.53 -48.45
CA VAL A 127 -39.82 -5.49 -47.50
C VAL A 127 -40.81 -6.04 -46.48
N LEU A 128 -41.90 -6.69 -46.89
CA LEU A 128 -42.93 -7.18 -45.96
C LEU A 128 -42.41 -8.20 -44.95
N ASP A 129 -41.55 -9.14 -45.38
CA ASP A 129 -40.90 -10.09 -44.47
C ASP A 129 -39.86 -9.40 -43.56
N HIS A 130 -39.18 -8.35 -44.03
CA HIS A 130 -38.32 -7.52 -43.17
C HIS A 130 -39.16 -6.72 -42.14
N THR A 131 -40.29 -6.14 -42.55
CA THR A 131 -41.25 -5.46 -41.66
C THR A 131 -41.75 -6.41 -40.57
N LYS A 132 -42.08 -7.65 -40.94
CA LYS A 132 -42.49 -8.70 -40.00
C LYS A 132 -41.35 -9.07 -39.04
N LYS A 133 -40.13 -9.29 -39.54
CA LYS A 133 -38.93 -9.55 -38.73
C LYS A 133 -38.68 -8.42 -37.71
N ILE A 134 -38.82 -7.16 -38.12
CA ILE A 134 -38.68 -6.00 -37.22
C ILE A 134 -39.78 -5.99 -36.14
N ALA A 135 -41.04 -6.25 -36.52
CA ALA A 135 -42.14 -6.37 -35.55
C ALA A 135 -41.91 -7.51 -34.54
N GLU A 136 -41.36 -8.65 -34.97
CA GLU A 136 -40.92 -9.74 -34.09
C GLU A 136 -39.75 -9.30 -33.18
N MET A 137 -38.73 -8.64 -33.72
CA MET A 137 -37.60 -8.10 -32.94
C MET A 137 -38.04 -7.08 -31.88
N LEU A 138 -39.03 -6.23 -32.17
CA LEU A 138 -39.63 -5.30 -31.21
C LEU A 138 -40.51 -6.01 -30.18
N ARG A 139 -41.30 -7.00 -30.59
CA ARG A 139 -42.13 -7.82 -29.70
C ARG A 139 -41.28 -8.57 -28.66
N TYR A 140 -40.14 -9.12 -29.09
CA TYR A 140 -39.21 -9.87 -28.24
C TYR A 140 -38.09 -9.02 -27.62
N ASN A 141 -38.05 -7.70 -27.85
CA ASN A 141 -37.06 -6.82 -27.24
C ASN A 141 -37.14 -6.88 -25.69
N PRO A 142 -36.07 -7.32 -24.99
CA PRO A 142 -36.03 -7.42 -23.54
C PRO A 142 -35.79 -6.06 -22.85
N ILE A 143 -35.36 -5.04 -23.60
CA ILE A 143 -35.10 -3.68 -23.10
C ILE A 143 -36.44 -2.96 -22.96
N LEU A 144 -37.19 -3.31 -21.90
CA LEU A 144 -38.53 -2.79 -21.59
C LEU A 144 -38.63 -1.27 -21.73
N ASP A 145 -37.67 -0.54 -21.15
CA ASP A 145 -37.60 0.92 -21.16
C ASP A 145 -37.48 1.54 -22.57
N SER A 146 -37.03 0.78 -23.58
CA SER A 146 -36.94 1.22 -24.97
C SER A 146 -38.20 0.93 -25.77
N LYS A 147 -39.04 0.01 -25.29
CA LYS A 147 -40.07 -0.65 -26.09
C LYS A 147 -41.17 0.30 -26.53
N GLN A 148 -41.53 1.27 -25.69
CA GLN A 148 -42.62 2.21 -25.93
C GLN A 148 -42.30 3.11 -27.13
N TYR A 149 -41.28 3.98 -27.04
CA TYR A 149 -40.95 4.92 -28.12
C TYR A 149 -40.56 4.23 -29.45
N LEU A 150 -39.99 3.02 -29.40
CA LEU A 150 -39.74 2.23 -30.60
C LEU A 150 -41.04 1.76 -31.26
N HIS A 151 -42.04 1.34 -30.47
CA HIS A 151 -43.36 0.95 -30.98
C HIS A 151 -44.13 2.16 -31.49
N ASP A 152 -44.11 3.29 -30.77
CA ASP A 152 -44.82 4.52 -31.13
C ASP A 152 -44.35 5.10 -32.48
N ILE A 153 -43.07 4.92 -32.84
CA ILE A 153 -42.53 5.28 -34.15
C ILE A 153 -42.74 4.18 -35.20
N TRP A 154 -42.68 2.90 -34.82
CA TRP A 154 -42.78 1.79 -35.76
C TRP A 154 -44.22 1.50 -36.21
N GLU A 155 -45.19 1.52 -35.29
CA GLU A 155 -46.57 1.15 -35.58
C GLU A 155 -47.21 2.00 -36.69
N PRO A 156 -47.07 3.34 -36.74
CA PRO A 156 -47.56 4.14 -37.86
C PRO A 156 -46.89 3.82 -39.20
N ILE A 157 -45.66 3.30 -39.20
CA ILE A 157 -44.95 2.85 -40.41
C ILE A 157 -45.49 1.49 -40.84
N GLN A 158 -45.60 0.53 -39.91
CA GLN A 158 -46.18 -0.78 -40.15
C GLN A 158 -47.64 -0.68 -40.64
N GLN A 159 -48.46 0.21 -40.06
CA GLN A 159 -49.83 0.45 -40.52
C GLN A 159 -49.85 0.99 -41.97
N LYS A 160 -48.96 1.92 -42.35
CA LYS A 160 -48.86 2.41 -43.74
C LYS A 160 -48.45 1.31 -44.72
N ILE A 161 -47.48 0.48 -44.35
CA ILE A 161 -47.07 -0.69 -45.14
C ILE A 161 -48.24 -1.67 -45.32
N GLN A 162 -49.03 -1.90 -44.27
CA GLN A 162 -50.20 -2.79 -44.32
C GLN A 162 -51.35 -2.27 -45.20
N HIS A 163 -51.47 -0.95 -45.38
CA HIS A 163 -52.49 -0.28 -46.19
C HIS A 163 -51.95 0.31 -47.52
N SER A 164 -50.74 -0.08 -47.94
CA SER A 164 -50.16 0.39 -49.20
C SER A 164 -50.93 -0.15 -50.42
N GLU A 165 -51.27 0.72 -51.36
CA GLU A 165 -52.14 0.37 -52.51
C GLU A 165 -51.35 -0.09 -53.75
N SER A 166 -50.06 0.26 -53.88
CA SER A 166 -49.16 -0.18 -54.96
C SER A 166 -47.96 -0.98 -54.46
N ILE A 167 -47.24 -1.61 -55.39
CA ILE A 167 -45.96 -2.29 -55.10
C ILE A 167 -44.88 -1.25 -54.76
N GLU A 168 -44.91 -0.13 -55.47
CA GLU A 168 -43.96 0.97 -55.40
C GLU A 168 -44.03 1.66 -54.02
N ASP A 169 -45.24 1.83 -53.46
CA ASP A 169 -45.45 2.29 -52.08
C ASP A 169 -44.76 1.36 -51.08
N ILE A 170 -44.97 0.04 -51.19
CA ILE A 170 -44.35 -0.96 -50.31
C ILE A 170 -42.83 -0.88 -50.40
N ILE A 171 -42.26 -0.85 -51.62
CA ILE A 171 -40.80 -0.77 -51.84
C ILE A 171 -40.21 0.48 -51.18
N SER A 172 -40.92 1.61 -51.17
CA SER A 172 -40.42 2.87 -50.59
C SER A 172 -40.01 2.73 -49.10
N PHE A 173 -40.70 1.86 -48.34
CA PHE A 173 -40.44 1.65 -46.92
C PHE A 173 -39.16 0.85 -46.62
N GLN A 174 -38.49 0.27 -47.62
CA GLN A 174 -37.22 -0.45 -47.41
C GLN A 174 -36.17 0.40 -46.67
N THR A 175 -36.16 1.72 -46.90
CA THR A 175 -35.26 2.64 -46.19
C THR A 175 -35.59 2.75 -44.70
N ASP A 176 -36.88 2.75 -44.35
CA ASP A 176 -37.34 2.86 -42.96
C ASP A 176 -37.23 1.51 -42.21
N ASN A 177 -37.43 0.38 -42.89
CA ASN A 177 -37.09 -0.93 -42.35
C ASN A 177 -35.60 -1.00 -41.94
N ASN A 178 -34.70 -0.64 -42.87
CA ASN A 178 -33.26 -0.63 -42.63
C ASN A 178 -32.86 0.35 -41.50
N ARG A 179 -33.57 1.48 -41.36
CA ARG A 179 -33.39 2.41 -40.24
C ARG A 179 -33.83 1.78 -38.91
N MET A 180 -34.98 1.11 -38.85
CA MET A 180 -35.48 0.51 -37.61
C MET A 180 -34.62 -0.68 -37.16
N GLU A 181 -34.19 -1.55 -38.07
CA GLU A 181 -33.24 -2.64 -37.74
C GLU A 181 -31.93 -2.08 -37.17
N LYS A 182 -31.40 -0.99 -37.76
CA LYS A 182 -30.23 -0.28 -37.26
C LYS A 182 -30.46 0.35 -35.88
N ILE A 183 -31.59 1.01 -35.66
CA ILE A 183 -31.96 1.61 -34.35
C ILE A 183 -32.01 0.52 -33.27
N ILE A 184 -32.72 -0.58 -33.53
CA ILE A 184 -32.82 -1.72 -32.61
C ILE A 184 -31.43 -2.28 -32.29
N THR A 185 -30.61 -2.53 -33.32
CA THR A 185 -29.23 -3.05 -33.18
C THR A 185 -28.35 -2.11 -32.34
N TYR A 186 -28.49 -0.80 -32.49
CA TYR A 186 -27.73 0.17 -31.70
C TYR A 186 -28.24 0.28 -30.27
N ASN A 187 -29.57 0.26 -30.04
CA ASN A 187 -30.15 0.30 -28.70
C ASN A 187 -29.69 -0.93 -27.88
N TYR A 188 -29.68 -2.12 -28.48
CA TYR A 188 -29.08 -3.33 -27.90
C TYR A 188 -27.61 -3.13 -27.48
N LYS A 189 -26.74 -2.65 -28.38
CA LYS A 189 -25.31 -2.49 -28.09
C LYS A 189 -25.00 -1.37 -27.08
N ILE A 190 -25.82 -0.31 -27.05
CA ILE A 190 -25.73 0.76 -26.06
C ILE A 190 -26.11 0.18 -24.68
N HIS A 191 -27.25 -0.50 -24.59
CA HIS A 191 -27.74 -1.10 -23.35
C HIS A 191 -26.77 -2.15 -22.77
N ASP A 192 -26.29 -3.08 -23.59
CA ASP A 192 -25.33 -4.13 -23.21
C ASP A 192 -24.07 -3.53 -22.57
N ASN A 193 -23.47 -2.52 -23.20
CA ASN A 193 -22.29 -1.83 -22.66
C ASN A 193 -22.60 -1.05 -21.36
N ILE A 194 -23.76 -0.41 -21.22
CA ILE A 194 -24.11 0.34 -19.99
C ILE A 194 -24.39 -0.56 -18.79
N HIS A 195 -25.06 -1.70 -19.02
CA HIS A 195 -25.41 -2.67 -17.97
C HIS A 195 -24.29 -3.69 -17.72
N SER A 196 -23.26 -3.75 -18.56
CA SER A 196 -22.04 -4.53 -18.32
C SER A 196 -21.25 -4.02 -17.10
N PRO A 197 -21.00 -4.86 -16.07
CA PRO A 197 -20.25 -4.47 -14.87
C PRO A 197 -18.86 -3.87 -15.16
N VAL A 198 -18.25 -4.28 -16.29
CA VAL A 198 -16.97 -3.75 -16.78
C VAL A 198 -16.98 -2.23 -16.91
N PHE A 199 -18.07 -1.68 -17.47
CA PHE A 199 -18.23 -0.25 -17.67
C PHE A 199 -18.68 0.41 -16.36
N THR A 200 -19.68 -0.17 -15.67
CA THR A 200 -20.29 0.44 -14.49
C THR A 200 -19.31 0.64 -13.31
N LEU A 201 -18.29 -0.22 -13.17
CA LEU A 201 -17.27 -0.14 -12.10
C LEU A 201 -16.17 0.90 -12.36
N ILE A 202 -16.01 1.37 -13.59
CA ILE A 202 -14.85 2.16 -14.07
C ILE A 202 -15.26 3.52 -14.61
N MET A 203 -16.43 3.58 -15.25
CA MET A 203 -17.02 4.78 -15.83
C MET A 203 -18.49 4.91 -15.39
N PRO A 204 -18.77 5.17 -14.09
CA PRO A 204 -20.13 5.43 -13.61
C PRO A 204 -20.83 6.56 -14.38
N GLU A 205 -20.08 7.50 -14.97
CA GLU A 205 -20.55 8.53 -15.89
C GLU A 205 -21.31 7.98 -17.11
N ILE A 206 -21.11 6.72 -17.51
CA ILE A 206 -21.90 6.13 -18.62
C ILE A 206 -23.39 6.00 -18.29
N LYS A 207 -23.77 6.06 -16.99
CA LYS A 207 -25.18 6.08 -16.58
C LYS A 207 -25.90 7.39 -16.93
N SER A 208 -25.22 8.54 -16.95
CA SER A 208 -25.86 9.78 -17.43
C SER A 208 -26.06 9.71 -18.94
N VAL A 209 -25.04 9.24 -19.68
CA VAL A 209 -25.12 9.01 -21.14
C VAL A 209 -26.32 8.12 -21.53
N TRP A 210 -26.72 7.15 -20.70
CA TRP A 210 -27.94 6.35 -20.88
C TRP A 210 -29.23 7.13 -20.58
N SER A 211 -29.23 8.00 -19.57
CA SER A 211 -30.34 8.90 -19.26
C SER A 211 -30.57 9.88 -20.40
N ASP A 212 -29.52 10.57 -20.83
CA ASP A 212 -29.53 11.53 -21.94
C ASP A 212 -30.04 10.86 -23.23
N TYR A 213 -29.59 9.63 -23.52
CA TYR A 213 -30.08 8.83 -24.65
C TYR A 213 -31.57 8.50 -24.55
N LYS A 214 -32.05 8.07 -23.37
CA LYS A 214 -33.47 7.76 -23.16
C LYS A 214 -34.34 9.00 -23.32
N GLU A 215 -33.90 10.12 -22.77
CA GLU A 215 -34.58 11.41 -22.86
C GLU A 215 -34.67 11.86 -24.32
N GLU A 216 -33.53 12.00 -25.03
CA GLU A 216 -33.53 12.36 -26.45
C GLU A 216 -34.32 11.38 -27.34
N MET A 217 -34.30 10.07 -27.06
CA MET A 217 -35.08 9.09 -27.83
C MET A 217 -36.58 9.17 -27.57
N SER A 218 -37.01 9.62 -26.38
CA SER A 218 -38.42 9.70 -25.99
C SER A 218 -39.17 10.89 -26.60
N GLU A 219 -38.47 11.98 -26.93
CA GLU A 219 -39.08 13.17 -27.56
C GLU A 219 -39.24 13.05 -29.09
N VAL A 220 -38.65 12.02 -29.70
CA VAL A 220 -38.56 11.87 -31.15
C VAL A 220 -39.90 11.56 -31.80
N LYS A 221 -40.16 12.20 -32.95
CA LYS A 221 -41.37 12.04 -33.75
C LYS A 221 -41.12 11.51 -35.16
N SER A 222 -39.89 11.07 -35.46
CA SER A 222 -39.54 10.48 -36.75
C SER A 222 -38.38 9.47 -36.67
N ILE A 223 -38.46 8.43 -37.48
CA ILE A 223 -37.43 7.38 -37.58
C ILE A 223 -36.06 7.93 -38.04
N ILE A 224 -36.01 9.03 -38.78
CA ILE A 224 -34.77 9.71 -39.20
C ILE A 224 -34.05 10.32 -37.98
N GLN A 225 -34.77 11.09 -37.15
CA GLN A 225 -34.22 11.64 -35.91
C GLN A 225 -33.76 10.52 -34.97
N MET A 226 -34.57 9.47 -34.83
CA MET A 226 -34.24 8.30 -34.01
C MET A 226 -32.96 7.58 -34.49
N THR A 227 -32.79 7.44 -35.81
CA THR A 227 -31.57 6.88 -36.41
C THR A 227 -30.35 7.73 -36.10
N ASN A 228 -30.48 9.07 -36.15
CA ASN A 228 -29.40 10.00 -35.89
C ASN A 228 -28.97 9.97 -34.41
N ILE A 229 -29.92 9.98 -33.47
CA ILE A 229 -29.67 9.88 -32.02
C ILE A 229 -29.05 8.51 -31.68
N ALA A 230 -29.62 7.41 -32.17
CA ALA A 230 -29.03 6.08 -32.02
C ALA A 230 -27.58 6.03 -32.57
N THR A 231 -27.31 6.66 -33.72
CA THR A 231 -25.95 6.72 -34.30
C THR A 231 -24.99 7.60 -33.48
N LYS A 232 -25.46 8.75 -32.95
CA LYS A 232 -24.71 9.64 -32.04
C LYS A 232 -24.24 8.86 -30.81
N TYR A 233 -25.16 8.25 -30.08
CA TYR A 233 -24.85 7.57 -28.81
C TYR A 233 -24.06 6.27 -29.03
N TYR A 234 -24.35 5.50 -30.10
CA TYR A 234 -23.52 4.35 -30.47
C TYR A 234 -22.05 4.74 -30.72
N ASN A 235 -21.82 5.86 -31.42
CA ASN A 235 -20.47 6.38 -31.67
C ASN A 235 -19.80 6.98 -30.42
N GLN A 236 -20.57 7.49 -29.44
CA GLN A 236 -20.04 7.93 -28.15
C GLN A 236 -19.62 6.74 -27.29
N VAL A 237 -20.47 5.72 -27.16
CA VAL A 237 -20.17 4.47 -26.43
C VAL A 237 -18.99 3.74 -27.06
N GLY A 238 -18.89 3.68 -28.40
CA GLY A 238 -17.75 3.09 -29.11
C GLY A 238 -16.42 3.84 -28.90
N LYS A 239 -16.44 5.13 -28.52
CA LYS A 239 -15.24 5.87 -28.11
C LYS A 239 -14.87 5.64 -26.65
N ILE A 240 -15.84 5.34 -25.80
CA ILE A 240 -15.63 5.01 -24.38
C ILE A 240 -14.86 3.68 -24.23
N ASP A 241 -15.20 2.69 -25.06
CA ASP A 241 -14.57 1.35 -25.10
C ASP A 241 -13.02 1.41 -25.13
N TYR A 242 -12.46 2.28 -26.00
CA TYR A 242 -11.01 2.47 -26.14
C TYR A 242 -10.30 3.06 -24.89
N ASN A 243 -11.01 3.77 -24.00
CA ASN A 243 -10.42 4.40 -22.83
C ASN A 243 -10.55 3.55 -21.55
N ILE A 244 -11.38 2.51 -21.58
CA ILE A 244 -11.65 1.63 -20.44
C ILE A 244 -10.43 0.80 -20.04
N ILE A 245 -9.60 0.40 -21.00
CA ILE A 245 -8.36 -0.35 -20.72
C ILE A 245 -7.38 0.50 -19.89
N SER A 246 -7.22 1.78 -20.21
CA SER A 246 -6.33 2.70 -19.47
C SER A 246 -6.81 2.87 -18.03
N LYS A 247 -8.11 3.12 -17.82
CA LYS A 247 -8.70 3.22 -16.49
C LYS A 247 -8.62 1.90 -15.69
N TRP A 248 -8.70 0.74 -16.36
CA TRP A 248 -8.49 -0.56 -15.70
C TRP A 248 -7.03 -0.75 -15.26
N GLU A 249 -6.05 -0.29 -16.05
CA GLU A 249 -4.64 -0.28 -15.63
C GLU A 249 -4.41 0.63 -14.43
N GLU A 250 -4.94 1.86 -14.44
CA GLU A 250 -4.86 2.79 -13.30
C GLU A 250 -5.37 2.13 -12.00
N LYS A 251 -6.57 1.52 -12.03
CA LYS A 251 -7.13 0.85 -10.85
C LYS A 251 -6.35 -0.39 -10.40
N ILE A 252 -5.80 -1.17 -11.32
CA ILE A 252 -5.02 -2.39 -10.99
C ILE A 252 -3.59 -2.06 -10.54
N ILE A 253 -2.99 -0.98 -11.05
CA ILE A 253 -1.73 -0.42 -10.54
C ILE A 253 -1.94 0.12 -9.11
N SER A 254 -3.03 0.84 -8.86
CA SER A 254 -3.40 1.30 -7.51
C SER A 254 -3.56 0.14 -6.52
N LEU A 255 -4.25 -0.94 -6.89
CA LEU A 255 -4.30 -2.16 -6.06
C LEU A 255 -2.91 -2.79 -5.88
N LYS A 256 -2.03 -2.77 -6.89
CA LYS A 256 -0.66 -3.28 -6.76
C LYS A 256 0.17 -2.49 -5.76
N GLU A 257 0.02 -1.17 -5.72
CA GLU A 257 0.70 -0.32 -4.73
C GLU A 257 0.13 -0.47 -3.32
N TYR A 258 -1.16 -0.74 -3.19
CA TYR A 258 -1.82 -1.02 -1.92
C TYR A 258 -1.39 -2.39 -1.35
N ALA A 259 -1.50 -3.47 -2.14
CA ALA A 259 -1.07 -4.82 -1.73
C ALA A 259 0.44 -4.90 -1.42
N LYS A 260 1.28 -4.07 -2.08
CA LYS A 260 2.71 -3.92 -1.74
C LYS A 260 2.94 -3.33 -0.35
N LYS A 261 2.08 -2.43 0.14
CA LYS A 261 2.21 -1.83 1.49
C LYS A 261 1.80 -2.81 2.59
N GLN A 262 0.93 -3.77 2.26
CA GLN A 262 0.47 -4.85 3.14
C GLN A 262 1.34 -6.12 3.05
N ASP A 263 2.36 -6.13 2.18
CA ASP A 263 3.22 -7.28 1.83
C ASP A 263 2.48 -8.56 1.39
N ASN A 264 1.23 -8.43 0.92
CA ASN A 264 0.36 -9.56 0.59
C ASN A 264 0.78 -10.23 -0.73
N HIS A 265 1.62 -11.25 -0.62
CA HIS A 265 2.20 -11.97 -1.76
C HIS A 265 1.15 -12.71 -2.64
N GLU A 266 0.08 -13.27 -2.07
CA GLU A 266 -0.93 -14.00 -2.86
C GLU A 266 -1.72 -13.05 -3.76
N ASP A 267 -2.18 -11.93 -3.19
CA ASP A 267 -2.92 -10.92 -3.96
C ASP A 267 -2.03 -10.20 -4.96
N LEU A 268 -0.74 -9.99 -4.67
CA LEU A 268 0.23 -9.51 -5.68
C LEU A 268 0.34 -10.46 -6.88
N MET A 269 0.32 -11.78 -6.68
CA MET A 269 0.30 -12.75 -7.79
C MET A 269 -1.01 -12.71 -8.60
N ARG A 270 -2.15 -12.55 -7.92
CA ARG A 270 -3.49 -12.42 -8.56
C ARG A 270 -3.59 -11.09 -9.34
N ILE A 271 -3.03 -10.00 -8.81
CA ILE A 271 -2.91 -8.70 -9.47
C ILE A 271 -2.04 -8.80 -10.74
N ASP A 272 -0.86 -9.44 -10.66
CA ASP A 272 0.00 -9.63 -11.84
C ASP A 272 -0.61 -10.53 -12.92
N LYS A 273 -1.50 -11.46 -12.54
CA LYS A 273 -2.34 -12.19 -13.52
C LYS A 273 -3.33 -11.27 -14.23
N ASN A 274 -3.96 -10.33 -13.52
CA ASN A 274 -4.86 -9.35 -14.14
C ASN A 274 -4.11 -8.34 -15.04
N ILE A 275 -2.89 -7.93 -14.67
CA ILE A 275 -2.03 -7.10 -15.54
C ILE A 275 -1.68 -7.85 -16.84
N LYS A 276 -1.38 -9.15 -16.77
CA LYS A 276 -1.16 -9.99 -17.97
C LYS A 276 -2.41 -10.08 -18.83
N ASN A 277 -3.60 -10.20 -18.23
CA ASN A 277 -4.88 -10.20 -18.94
C ASN A 277 -5.15 -8.88 -19.68
N LEU A 278 -4.94 -7.72 -19.04
CA LEU A 278 -5.04 -6.40 -19.69
C LEU A 278 -4.12 -6.27 -20.91
N ASN A 279 -2.87 -6.72 -20.77
CA ASN A 279 -1.90 -6.75 -21.86
C ASN A 279 -2.29 -7.72 -22.99
N MET A 280 -3.14 -8.72 -22.73
CA MET A 280 -3.74 -9.58 -23.76
C MET A 280 -4.87 -8.87 -24.50
N VAL A 281 -5.77 -8.16 -23.80
CA VAL A 281 -6.82 -7.35 -24.46
C VAL A 281 -6.20 -6.26 -25.35
N LYS A 282 -5.15 -5.57 -24.88
CA LYS A 282 -4.36 -4.61 -25.67
C LYS A 282 -3.74 -5.19 -26.94
N LYS A 283 -3.50 -6.51 -26.99
CA LYS A 283 -3.00 -7.20 -28.20
C LYS A 283 -4.16 -7.58 -29.12
N ILE A 284 -5.27 -8.06 -28.57
CA ILE A 284 -6.47 -8.44 -29.34
C ILE A 284 -7.06 -7.21 -30.05
N GLN A 285 -7.24 -6.07 -29.37
CA GLN A 285 -7.77 -4.85 -29.99
C GLN A 285 -6.88 -4.25 -31.10
N LYS A 286 -5.59 -4.62 -31.17
CA LYS A 286 -4.69 -4.19 -32.25
C LYS A 286 -4.82 -5.05 -33.52
N ILE A 287 -5.56 -6.15 -33.48
CA ILE A 287 -5.80 -7.06 -34.60
C ILE A 287 -7.18 -6.72 -35.18
N GLN A 288 -7.21 -6.14 -36.38
CA GLN A 288 -8.45 -5.71 -37.04
C GLN A 288 -9.26 -6.88 -37.61
N HIS A 289 -9.91 -7.64 -36.72
CA HIS A 289 -11.02 -8.53 -37.06
C HIS A 289 -12.30 -8.09 -36.31
N PRO A 290 -13.52 -8.30 -36.86
CA PRO A 290 -14.64 -7.42 -36.51
C PRO A 290 -15.64 -7.94 -35.45
N LEU A 291 -15.55 -9.22 -35.04
CA LEU A 291 -16.57 -9.87 -34.18
C LEU A 291 -15.96 -10.71 -33.05
N ASP A 292 -15.18 -11.75 -33.37
CA ASP A 292 -14.62 -12.65 -32.33
C ASP A 292 -13.65 -11.96 -31.37
N SER A 293 -12.95 -10.93 -31.85
CA SER A 293 -12.04 -10.07 -31.09
C SER A 293 -12.75 -9.26 -30.00
N ASP A 294 -13.93 -8.73 -30.30
CA ASP A 294 -14.78 -7.97 -29.37
C ASP A 294 -15.34 -8.88 -28.27
N ALA A 295 -15.89 -10.03 -28.67
CA ALA A 295 -16.38 -11.05 -27.74
C ALA A 295 -15.28 -11.56 -26.78
N GLN A 296 -14.08 -11.86 -27.29
CA GLN A 296 -12.94 -12.27 -26.47
C GLN A 296 -12.46 -11.14 -25.54
N SER A 297 -12.38 -9.90 -26.04
CA SER A 297 -11.99 -8.73 -25.25
C SER A 297 -12.96 -8.50 -24.09
N LYS A 298 -14.27 -8.51 -24.36
CA LYS A 298 -15.32 -8.35 -23.35
C LYS A 298 -15.33 -9.48 -22.32
N ALA A 299 -15.13 -10.73 -22.75
CA ALA A 299 -15.01 -11.86 -21.83
C ALA A 299 -13.80 -11.74 -20.88
N ILE A 300 -12.65 -11.28 -21.37
CA ILE A 300 -11.46 -11.06 -20.52
C ILE A 300 -11.71 -9.89 -19.56
N LEU A 301 -12.27 -8.77 -20.03
CA LEU A 301 -12.58 -7.60 -19.20
C LEU A 301 -13.65 -7.91 -18.13
N TYR A 302 -14.66 -8.73 -18.44
CA TYR A 302 -15.67 -9.16 -17.47
C TYR A 302 -15.04 -9.97 -16.33
N ASN A 303 -14.24 -10.99 -16.65
CA ASN A 303 -13.53 -11.79 -15.66
C ASN A 303 -12.58 -10.92 -14.81
N LEU A 304 -11.92 -9.95 -15.43
CA LEU A 304 -11.07 -8.98 -14.74
C LEU A 304 -11.87 -8.07 -13.81
N SER A 305 -13.09 -7.66 -14.16
CA SER A 305 -13.95 -6.85 -13.28
C SER A 305 -14.44 -7.61 -12.04
N GLN A 306 -14.71 -8.92 -12.18
CA GLN A 306 -15.06 -9.78 -11.05
C GLN A 306 -13.84 -10.01 -10.14
N ASN A 307 -12.68 -10.30 -10.73
CA ASN A 307 -11.43 -10.44 -9.98
C ASN A 307 -11.05 -9.14 -9.26
N TYR A 308 -11.27 -7.97 -9.86
CA TYR A 308 -10.99 -6.68 -9.22
C TYR A 308 -11.88 -6.44 -8.00
N LEU A 309 -13.19 -6.71 -8.11
CA LEU A 309 -14.10 -6.58 -6.97
C LEU A 309 -13.68 -7.51 -5.83
N LYS A 310 -13.33 -8.77 -6.14
CA LYS A 310 -12.84 -9.69 -5.12
C LYS A 310 -11.51 -9.23 -4.52
N LEU A 311 -10.52 -8.86 -5.33
CA LEU A 311 -9.24 -8.35 -4.83
C LEU A 311 -9.40 -7.12 -3.95
N LYS A 312 -10.29 -6.19 -4.29
CA LYS A 312 -10.55 -5.04 -3.43
C LYS A 312 -11.17 -5.48 -2.11
N LEU A 313 -12.13 -6.41 -2.10
CA LEU A 313 -12.72 -6.94 -0.86
C LEU A 313 -11.70 -7.71 -0.02
N ASP A 314 -10.90 -8.58 -0.62
CA ASP A 314 -9.85 -9.36 0.06
C ASP A 314 -8.83 -8.39 0.75
N LEU A 315 -8.46 -7.27 0.11
CA LEU A 315 -7.55 -6.24 0.66
C LEU A 315 -8.24 -5.25 1.63
N ASP A 316 -9.50 -4.88 1.40
CA ASP A 316 -10.34 -4.08 2.31
C ASP A 316 -10.72 -4.88 3.58
N GLU A 317 -10.66 -6.21 3.54
CA GLU A 317 -10.76 -7.09 4.72
C GLU A 317 -9.41 -7.20 5.44
N PHE A 318 -8.28 -7.21 4.72
CA PHE A 318 -6.94 -7.24 5.33
C PHE A 318 -6.69 -6.08 6.32
N ASP A 319 -7.02 -4.83 5.96
CA ASP A 319 -6.85 -3.70 6.88
C ASP A 319 -7.73 -3.86 8.14
N ARG A 320 -8.96 -4.37 8.00
CA ARG A 320 -9.85 -4.68 9.14
C ARG A 320 -9.34 -5.86 9.97
N TYR A 321 -8.67 -6.85 9.36
CA TYR A 321 -7.98 -7.91 10.11
C TYR A 321 -6.78 -7.34 10.87
N LEU A 322 -6.05 -6.37 10.32
CA LEU A 322 -4.92 -5.72 10.97
C LEU A 322 -5.37 -4.85 12.16
N GLU A 323 -6.44 -4.07 12.00
CA GLU A 323 -7.08 -3.30 13.08
C GLU A 323 -7.54 -4.21 14.23
N ASN A 324 -8.32 -5.26 13.92
CA ASN A 324 -8.77 -6.24 14.92
C ASN A 324 -7.60 -6.98 15.59
N LYS A 325 -6.56 -7.37 14.83
CA LYS A 325 -5.35 -8.01 15.39
C LYS A 325 -4.67 -7.09 16.40
N ASN A 326 -4.60 -5.79 16.12
CA ASN A 326 -4.02 -4.80 17.00
C ASN A 326 -4.90 -4.54 18.24
N GLU A 327 -6.24 -4.52 18.12
CA GLU A 327 -7.13 -4.40 19.28
C GLU A 327 -7.05 -5.63 20.21
N ILE A 328 -7.20 -6.83 19.64
CA ILE A 328 -7.12 -8.09 20.40
C ILE A 328 -5.76 -8.19 21.11
N LYS A 329 -4.66 -7.83 20.44
CA LYS A 329 -3.33 -7.81 21.06
C LYS A 329 -3.23 -6.77 22.18
N GLN A 330 -3.74 -5.55 22.01
CA GLN A 330 -3.74 -4.54 23.07
C GLN A 330 -4.52 -5.00 24.32
N LYS A 331 -5.69 -5.64 24.12
CA LYS A 331 -6.49 -6.26 25.19
C LYS A 331 -5.77 -7.42 25.86
N LEU A 332 -5.12 -8.29 25.08
CA LEU A 332 -4.33 -9.42 25.58
C LEU A 332 -3.14 -8.94 26.42
N ASP A 333 -2.34 -8.00 25.89
CA ASP A 333 -1.22 -7.37 26.58
C ASP A 333 -1.66 -6.68 27.89
N TYR A 334 -2.86 -6.08 27.91
CA TYR A 334 -3.45 -5.44 29.11
C TYR A 334 -3.82 -6.46 30.19
N LEU A 335 -4.56 -7.53 29.84
CA LEU A 335 -4.91 -8.59 30.79
C LEU A 335 -3.66 -9.34 31.27
N GLN A 336 -2.68 -9.59 30.39
CA GLN A 336 -1.44 -10.27 30.73
C GLN A 336 -0.57 -9.44 31.68
N LYS A 337 -0.60 -8.10 31.59
CA LYS A 337 0.04 -7.22 32.60
C LYS A 337 -0.67 -7.30 33.95
N LYS A 338 -2.02 -7.23 33.98
CA LYS A 338 -2.79 -7.37 35.23
C LYS A 338 -2.59 -8.72 35.93
N ALA A 339 -2.51 -9.80 35.17
CA ALA A 339 -2.34 -11.15 35.71
C ALA A 339 -0.92 -11.42 36.24
N ASN A 340 0.10 -10.77 35.68
CA ASN A 340 1.50 -10.95 36.09
C ASN A 340 2.03 -9.88 37.05
N ASP A 341 1.18 -8.98 37.56
CA ASP A 341 1.58 -7.96 38.54
C ASP A 341 2.08 -8.64 39.84
N PRO A 342 3.34 -8.39 40.26
CA PRO A 342 3.89 -8.95 41.49
C PRO A 342 3.11 -8.60 42.76
N TYR A 343 2.38 -7.47 42.79
CA TYR A 343 1.51 -7.14 43.91
C TYR A 343 0.25 -8.01 43.94
N THR A 344 -0.41 -8.22 42.80
CA THR A 344 -1.59 -9.11 42.70
C THR A 344 -1.26 -10.53 43.17
N ILE A 345 -0.09 -11.05 42.78
CA ILE A 345 0.35 -12.41 43.16
C ILE A 345 0.83 -12.48 44.62
N LYS A 346 1.57 -11.48 45.13
CA LYS A 346 2.05 -11.48 46.54
C LYS A 346 0.95 -11.23 47.56
N SER A 347 -0.10 -10.49 47.21
CA SER A 347 -1.09 -10.01 48.18
C SER A 347 -2.22 -11.03 48.44
N MET A 348 -2.46 -11.97 47.52
CA MET A 348 -3.53 -12.98 47.62
C MET A 348 -3.11 -14.34 47.04
N PRO A 349 -2.22 -15.11 47.71
CA PRO A 349 -1.71 -16.39 47.21
C PRO A 349 -2.81 -17.42 46.87
N GLU A 350 -3.94 -17.38 47.57
CA GLU A 350 -5.10 -18.26 47.35
C GLU A 350 -5.76 -18.12 45.97
N PHE A 351 -5.51 -17.03 45.23
CA PHE A 351 -5.98 -16.85 43.85
C PHE A 351 -4.94 -17.20 42.78
N GLU A 352 -3.70 -17.55 43.15
CA GLU A 352 -2.65 -18.00 42.22
C GLU A 352 -3.14 -19.08 41.23
N PRO A 353 -3.94 -20.10 41.62
CA PRO A 353 -4.45 -21.09 40.67
C PRO A 353 -5.41 -20.53 39.62
N LYS A 354 -6.23 -19.52 39.99
CA LYS A 354 -7.12 -18.84 39.04
C LYS A 354 -6.34 -17.96 38.08
N ILE A 355 -5.40 -17.17 38.61
CA ILE A 355 -4.53 -16.29 37.82
C ILE A 355 -3.72 -17.12 36.80
N LYS A 356 -3.14 -18.25 37.23
CA LYS A 356 -2.45 -19.20 36.34
C LYS A 356 -3.37 -19.76 35.25
N ASN A 357 -4.65 -20.05 35.56
CA ASN A 357 -5.61 -20.49 34.55
C ASN A 357 -5.95 -19.37 33.54
N THR A 358 -6.07 -18.11 33.99
CA THR A 358 -6.23 -16.95 33.09
C THR A 358 -5.02 -16.79 32.17
N VAL A 359 -3.79 -16.91 32.69
CA VAL A 359 -2.56 -16.87 31.88
C VAL A 359 -2.49 -18.04 30.89
N HIS A 360 -3.00 -19.22 31.26
CA HIS A 360 -3.14 -20.33 30.31
C HIS A 360 -4.18 -20.03 29.22
N HIS A 361 -5.33 -19.42 29.56
CA HIS A 361 -6.31 -18.97 28.57
C HIS A 361 -5.72 -17.95 27.58
N MET A 362 -4.84 -17.03 28.02
CA MET A 362 -4.11 -16.09 27.14
C MET A 362 -3.30 -16.81 26.06
N SER A 363 -2.65 -17.93 26.38
CA SER A 363 -1.81 -18.67 25.41
C SER A 363 -2.60 -19.21 24.20
N TYR A 364 -3.89 -19.54 24.38
CA TYR A 364 -4.76 -19.91 23.25
C TYR A 364 -5.12 -18.71 22.37
N ILE A 365 -5.19 -17.50 22.94
CA ILE A 365 -5.40 -16.26 22.18
C ILE A 365 -4.14 -15.91 21.38
N THR A 366 -2.95 -16.02 21.98
CA THR A 366 -1.67 -15.85 21.26
C THR A 366 -1.56 -16.80 20.07
N ASN A 367 -1.79 -18.10 20.29
CA ASN A 367 -1.78 -19.12 19.24
C ASN A 367 -2.83 -18.83 18.15
N ALA A 368 -4.02 -18.34 18.51
CA ALA A 368 -5.04 -17.93 17.53
C ALA A 368 -4.60 -16.71 16.69
N LEU A 369 -3.87 -15.74 17.28
CA LEU A 369 -3.31 -14.59 16.56
C LEU A 369 -2.10 -14.95 15.67
N GLU A 370 -1.39 -16.03 15.98
CA GLU A 370 -0.30 -16.59 15.19
C GLU A 370 -0.83 -17.47 14.03
N THR A 371 -1.87 -18.27 14.28
CA THR A 371 -2.53 -19.13 13.27
C THR A 371 -3.57 -18.39 12.42
N ASN A 372 -3.81 -17.09 12.68
CA ASN A 372 -4.75 -16.21 11.97
C ASN A 372 -6.25 -16.50 12.20
N ASP A 373 -6.65 -17.25 13.23
CA ASP A 373 -8.06 -17.35 13.64
C ASP A 373 -8.46 -16.16 14.52
N TYR A 374 -8.54 -14.99 13.89
CA TYR A 374 -8.92 -13.72 14.54
C TYR A 374 -10.33 -13.76 15.13
N LYS A 375 -11.23 -14.59 14.58
CA LYS A 375 -12.61 -14.71 15.06
C LYS A 375 -12.65 -15.49 16.37
N TYR A 376 -11.90 -16.58 16.47
CA TYR A 376 -11.72 -17.30 17.73
C TYR A 376 -10.95 -16.45 18.75
N ALA A 377 -9.89 -15.75 18.32
CA ALA A 377 -9.11 -14.85 19.18
C ALA A 377 -9.98 -13.73 19.79
N GLN A 378 -10.87 -13.10 19.02
CA GLN A 378 -11.82 -12.10 19.52
C GLN A 378 -12.79 -12.70 20.54
N GLN A 379 -13.41 -13.84 20.23
CA GLN A 379 -14.35 -14.49 21.14
C GLN A 379 -13.70 -14.89 22.47
N MET A 380 -12.44 -15.34 22.42
CA MET A 380 -11.65 -15.71 23.58
C MET A 380 -11.19 -14.49 24.38
N ILE A 381 -10.75 -13.38 23.76
CA ILE A 381 -10.37 -12.18 24.52
C ILE A 381 -11.60 -11.51 25.17
N ASP A 382 -12.73 -11.42 24.47
CA ASP A 382 -13.96 -10.85 25.02
C ASP A 382 -14.50 -11.74 26.16
N ALA A 383 -14.30 -13.07 26.11
CA ALA A 383 -14.59 -13.96 27.23
C ALA A 383 -13.65 -13.71 28.41
N LEU A 384 -12.35 -13.60 28.16
CA LEU A 384 -11.33 -13.38 29.20
C LEU A 384 -11.48 -12.03 29.89
N GLU A 385 -11.81 -10.97 29.16
CA GLU A 385 -12.17 -9.66 29.72
C GLU A 385 -13.40 -9.76 30.63
N ARG A 386 -14.42 -10.56 30.28
CA ARG A 386 -15.61 -10.75 31.14
C ARG A 386 -15.28 -11.58 32.38
N GLU A 387 -14.48 -12.64 32.26
CA GLU A 387 -14.01 -13.41 33.43
C GLU A 387 -13.21 -12.51 34.39
N TRP A 388 -12.30 -11.70 33.86
CA TRP A 388 -11.47 -10.79 34.66
C TRP A 388 -12.26 -9.64 35.29
N ASN A 389 -13.15 -8.99 34.54
CA ASN A 389 -14.01 -7.92 35.05
C ASN A 389 -15.00 -8.43 36.13
N ASN A 390 -15.47 -9.68 36.00
CA ASN A 390 -16.26 -10.32 37.06
C ASN A 390 -15.42 -10.58 38.31
N PHE A 391 -14.18 -11.07 38.14
CA PHE A 391 -13.24 -11.29 39.25
C PHE A 391 -12.95 -9.98 40.01
N GLU A 392 -12.68 -8.86 39.32
CA GLU A 392 -12.50 -7.53 39.93
C GLU A 392 -13.77 -6.95 40.58
N GLN A 393 -14.97 -7.45 40.24
CA GLN A 393 -16.21 -7.06 40.92
C GLN A 393 -16.45 -7.84 42.22
N PHE A 394 -16.04 -9.11 42.28
CA PHE A 394 -16.17 -9.92 43.49
C PHE A 394 -15.08 -9.67 44.54
N TYR A 395 -13.92 -9.14 44.14
CA TYR A 395 -12.78 -8.84 45.01
C TYR A 395 -12.36 -7.37 44.86
N PRO A 396 -13.16 -6.42 45.39
CA PRO A 396 -12.95 -4.98 45.20
C PRO A 396 -11.66 -4.45 45.81
N GLU A 397 -11.01 -5.17 46.73
CA GLU A 397 -9.67 -4.85 47.23
C GLU A 397 -8.64 -4.80 46.09
N ILE A 398 -8.76 -5.68 45.08
CA ILE A 398 -7.87 -5.71 43.91
C ILE A 398 -7.91 -4.36 43.19
N ARG A 399 -9.09 -3.75 43.06
CA ARG A 399 -9.27 -2.42 42.41
C ARG A 399 -8.60 -1.28 43.19
N ASN A 400 -8.25 -1.45 44.47
CA ASN A 400 -7.51 -0.46 45.26
C ASN A 400 -5.98 -0.64 45.17
N TYR A 401 -5.49 -1.81 44.73
CA TYR A 401 -4.05 -2.10 44.62
C TYR A 401 -3.55 -2.17 43.17
N THR A 402 -4.39 -2.53 42.20
CA THR A 402 -4.08 -2.46 40.76
C THR A 402 -4.28 -1.02 40.24
N PRO A 403 -3.25 -0.36 39.65
CA PRO A 403 -3.41 0.99 39.14
C PRO A 403 -4.42 1.11 38.00
N ILE A 404 -5.23 2.18 38.01
CA ILE A 404 -6.15 2.51 36.92
C ILE A 404 -5.38 3.24 35.82
N TYR A 405 -4.64 2.48 35.01
CA TYR A 405 -3.92 2.99 33.84
C TYR A 405 -4.89 3.59 32.80
N LYS A 406 -4.64 4.82 32.37
CA LYS A 406 -5.27 5.40 31.16
C LYS A 406 -4.51 4.93 29.92
N GLN A 407 -5.13 5.06 28.73
CA GLN A 407 -4.51 4.67 27.45
C GLN A 407 -3.14 5.36 27.20
N SER A 408 -2.98 6.60 27.66
CA SER A 408 -1.71 7.38 27.65
C SER A 408 -0.61 6.78 28.51
N ASP A 409 -1.01 6.15 29.61
CA ASP A 409 -0.11 5.60 30.60
C ASP A 409 0.38 4.23 30.10
N ILE A 410 -0.49 3.51 29.37
CA ILE A 410 -0.17 2.29 28.62
C ILE A 410 0.83 2.57 27.47
N SER A 411 0.68 3.68 26.71
CA SER A 411 1.68 4.01 25.68
C SER A 411 3.04 4.32 26.32
N THR A 412 3.06 5.14 27.37
CA THR A 412 4.28 5.48 28.10
C THR A 412 4.95 4.23 28.69
N PHE A 413 4.16 3.32 29.29
CA PHE A 413 4.64 2.03 29.82
C PHE A 413 5.20 1.11 28.72
N ASN A 414 4.51 0.98 27.59
CA ASN A 414 4.96 0.16 26.47
C ASN A 414 6.33 0.63 25.95
N LYS A 415 6.56 1.95 25.87
CA LYS A 415 7.87 2.52 25.51
C LYS A 415 8.93 2.14 26.53
N LYS A 416 8.65 2.30 27.84
CA LYS A 416 9.56 1.88 28.91
C LYS A 416 9.94 0.39 28.78
N GLN A 417 8.97 -0.50 28.49
CA GLN A 417 9.25 -1.92 28.28
C GLN A 417 10.09 -2.19 27.03
N ILE A 418 9.87 -1.49 25.92
CA ILE A 418 10.67 -1.68 24.68
C ILE A 418 12.16 -1.40 24.91
N TYR A 419 12.51 -0.34 25.65
CA TYR A 419 13.90 -0.07 26.02
C TYR A 419 14.44 -1.03 27.09
N LEU A 420 13.62 -1.42 28.08
CA LEU A 420 14.01 -2.40 29.10
C LEU A 420 14.24 -3.80 28.51
N GLU A 421 13.52 -4.19 27.45
CA GLU A 421 13.82 -5.38 26.63
C GLU A 421 15.19 -5.27 25.96
N GLU A 422 15.51 -4.12 25.36
CA GLU A 422 16.80 -3.91 24.69
C GLU A 422 17.96 -4.03 25.68
N ILE A 423 17.85 -3.37 26.84
CA ILE A 423 18.84 -3.49 27.92
C ILE A 423 18.92 -4.94 28.45
N SER A 424 17.80 -5.65 28.56
CA SER A 424 17.80 -7.04 29.02
C SER A 424 18.53 -7.98 28.03
N LYS A 425 18.44 -7.71 26.72
CA LYS A 425 19.27 -8.39 25.71
C LYS A 425 20.76 -8.04 25.84
N MET A 426 21.09 -6.80 26.20
CA MET A 426 22.49 -6.38 26.42
C MET A 426 23.09 -7.04 27.67
N ASP A 427 22.38 -7.03 28.80
CA ASP A 427 22.79 -7.76 30.01
C ASP A 427 22.97 -9.26 29.72
N ALA A 428 22.11 -9.86 28.88
CA ALA A 428 22.23 -11.26 28.48
C ALA A 428 23.47 -11.52 27.60
N LEU A 429 23.73 -10.68 26.59
CA LEU A 429 24.93 -10.78 25.74
C LEU A 429 26.22 -10.59 26.54
N ILE A 430 26.28 -9.60 27.43
CA ILE A 430 27.47 -9.39 28.27
C ILE A 430 27.58 -10.49 29.35
N GLY A 431 26.44 -11.07 29.77
CA GLY A 431 26.39 -12.22 30.66
C GLY A 431 26.78 -13.57 30.05
N SER A 432 26.85 -13.69 28.70
CA SER A 432 27.34 -14.91 28.04
C SER A 432 28.86 -14.90 27.80
N LEU A 433 29.51 -13.74 27.91
CA LEU A 433 30.97 -13.60 27.92
C LEU A 433 31.56 -14.09 29.27
N ASP A 434 32.75 -14.71 29.25
CA ASP A 434 33.45 -15.21 30.46
C ASP A 434 34.10 -14.08 31.28
N ILE A 435 33.26 -13.12 31.72
CA ILE A 435 33.66 -11.97 32.51
C ILE A 435 33.53 -12.30 34.00
N LYS A 436 34.62 -12.07 34.74
CA LYS A 436 34.60 -12.15 36.20
C LYS A 436 33.73 -11.03 36.77
N SER A 437 32.50 -11.35 37.17
CA SER A 437 31.52 -10.40 37.73
C SER A 437 31.97 -9.63 38.98
N THR A 438 33.08 -10.02 39.59
CA THR A 438 33.74 -9.30 40.70
C THR A 438 34.70 -8.19 40.26
N SER A 439 35.02 -8.07 38.97
CA SER A 439 35.97 -7.10 38.43
C SER A 439 35.51 -5.65 38.58
N LEU A 440 36.42 -4.68 38.43
CA LEU A 440 36.09 -3.26 38.51
C LEU A 440 35.31 -2.81 37.26
N GLU A 441 35.66 -3.41 36.13
CA GLU A 441 35.14 -3.16 34.80
C GLU A 441 33.67 -3.63 34.72
N TYR A 442 33.38 -4.85 35.18
CA TYR A 442 32.00 -5.36 35.23
C TYR A 442 31.11 -4.53 36.17
N LYS A 443 31.64 -4.09 37.31
CA LYS A 443 30.93 -3.18 38.23
C LYS A 443 30.65 -1.81 37.59
N LYS A 444 31.58 -1.28 36.79
CA LYS A 444 31.38 -0.02 36.06
C LYS A 444 30.34 -0.18 34.94
N TYR A 445 30.37 -1.28 34.20
CA TYR A 445 29.33 -1.63 33.20
C TYR A 445 27.94 -1.73 33.86
N GLN A 446 27.80 -2.52 34.93
CA GLN A 446 26.54 -2.66 35.66
C GLN A 446 26.04 -1.33 36.24
N LYS A 447 26.94 -0.41 36.61
CA LYS A 447 26.56 0.95 37.00
C LYS A 447 25.91 1.72 35.83
N LEU A 448 26.54 1.76 34.65
CA LEU A 448 26.00 2.45 33.47
C LEU A 448 24.63 1.89 33.06
N ILE A 449 24.49 0.56 33.06
CA ILE A 449 23.23 -0.13 32.80
C ILE A 449 22.16 0.22 33.83
N HIS A 450 22.51 0.32 35.12
CA HIS A 450 21.57 0.74 36.17
C HIS A 450 21.14 2.22 36.00
N GLU A 451 22.05 3.11 35.63
CA GLU A 451 21.76 4.52 35.38
C GLU A 451 20.86 4.71 34.14
N SER A 452 21.09 3.96 33.07
CA SER A 452 20.18 3.91 31.91
C SER A 452 18.77 3.39 32.28
N LYS A 453 18.70 2.25 32.97
CA LYS A 453 17.42 1.70 33.48
C LYS A 453 16.66 2.72 34.32
N ALA A 454 17.36 3.48 35.17
CA ALA A 454 16.75 4.54 35.96
C ALA A 454 16.16 5.65 35.07
N SER A 455 16.93 6.23 34.15
CA SER A 455 16.47 7.26 33.21
C SER A 455 15.19 6.83 32.46
N ILE A 456 15.16 5.62 31.92
CA ILE A 456 13.97 5.06 31.25
C ILE A 456 12.78 4.91 32.22
N LEU A 457 13.01 4.41 33.43
CA LEU A 457 11.94 4.18 34.42
C LEU A 457 11.24 5.47 34.84
N TYR A 458 11.94 6.62 34.92
CA TYR A 458 11.33 7.93 35.12
C TYR A 458 11.04 8.73 33.83
N GLY A 459 11.21 8.12 32.66
CA GLY A 459 10.70 8.63 31.38
C GLY A 459 11.66 9.50 30.58
N ASN A 460 12.94 9.56 30.92
CA ASN A 460 13.98 10.17 30.08
C ASN A 460 14.50 9.14 29.06
N PHE A 461 13.77 8.98 27.95
CA PHE A 461 14.10 8.02 26.92
C PHE A 461 15.40 8.37 26.17
N ASP A 462 15.62 9.66 25.88
CA ASP A 462 16.77 10.12 25.08
C ASP A 462 18.09 9.85 25.82
N VAL A 463 18.24 10.34 27.06
CA VAL A 463 19.46 10.15 27.86
C VAL A 463 19.59 8.69 28.34
N GLY A 464 18.47 8.00 28.55
CA GLY A 464 18.46 6.56 28.81
C GLY A 464 19.06 5.75 27.65
N HIS A 465 18.82 6.18 26.41
CA HIS A 465 19.34 5.55 25.19
C HIS A 465 20.78 5.98 24.86
N GLU A 466 21.17 7.23 25.18
CA GLU A 466 22.57 7.66 25.13
C GLU A 466 23.43 6.81 26.09
N LYS A 467 22.94 6.60 27.33
CA LYS A 467 23.58 5.73 28.33
C LYS A 467 23.60 4.25 27.96
N ILE A 468 22.69 3.79 27.10
CA ILE A 468 22.76 2.45 26.47
C ILE A 468 24.02 2.35 25.58
N TYR A 469 24.25 3.34 24.71
CA TYR A 469 25.40 3.34 23.81
C TYR A 469 26.72 3.50 24.56
N ASP A 470 26.78 4.34 25.61
CA ASP A 470 27.95 4.41 26.51
C ASP A 470 28.26 3.04 27.16
N ALA A 471 27.24 2.30 27.57
CA ALA A 471 27.42 0.96 28.15
C ALA A 471 27.91 -0.07 27.12
N LEU A 472 27.47 0.02 25.87
CA LEU A 472 27.91 -0.86 24.75
C LEU A 472 29.33 -0.54 24.27
N ASP A 473 29.69 0.73 24.16
CA ASP A 473 31.05 1.19 23.84
C ASP A 473 32.03 0.77 24.94
N TYR A 474 31.65 1.00 26.19
CA TYR A 474 32.44 0.56 27.34
C TYR A 474 32.57 -0.98 27.40
N ALA A 475 31.49 -1.72 27.15
CA ALA A 475 31.51 -3.18 27.14
C ALA A 475 32.41 -3.75 26.02
N SER A 476 32.33 -3.19 24.81
CA SER A 476 33.23 -3.56 23.71
C SER A 476 34.69 -3.44 24.15
N LYS A 477 35.07 -2.22 24.57
CA LYS A 477 36.45 -1.83 24.92
C LYS A 477 37.08 -2.56 26.11
N ASN A 478 36.31 -3.28 26.91
CA ASN A 478 36.77 -3.89 28.16
C ASN A 478 36.53 -5.40 28.24
N PHE A 479 35.68 -5.98 27.38
CA PHE A 479 35.29 -7.40 27.47
C PHE A 479 35.52 -8.23 26.19
N LEU A 480 35.85 -7.60 25.06
CA LEU A 480 36.04 -8.30 23.79
C LEU A 480 37.51 -8.38 23.34
N ASP A 481 37.78 -9.24 22.35
CA ASP A 481 39.08 -9.38 21.69
C ASP A 481 39.49 -8.03 21.05
N HIS A 482 40.62 -7.45 21.50
CA HIS A 482 41.24 -6.28 20.89
C HIS A 482 42.72 -6.53 20.57
N ASP A 483 43.14 -6.20 19.35
CA ASP A 483 44.52 -6.38 18.88
C ASP A 483 44.98 -5.16 18.07
N PRO A 484 46.00 -4.40 18.50
CA PRO A 484 46.43 -3.17 17.84
C PRO A 484 47.00 -3.37 16.42
N ARG A 485 47.08 -4.61 15.92
CA ARG A 485 47.36 -4.93 14.52
C ARG A 485 46.11 -4.84 13.62
N ILE A 486 44.94 -4.56 14.16
CA ILE A 486 43.70 -4.34 13.42
C ILE A 486 43.07 -3.05 13.95
N ILE A 487 42.56 -2.22 13.05
CA ILE A 487 41.69 -1.09 13.36
C ILE A 487 40.40 -1.33 12.59
N MET A 488 39.26 -1.24 13.29
CA MET A 488 37.93 -1.45 12.73
C MET A 488 37.00 -0.35 13.21
N ASP A 489 36.09 0.06 12.33
CA ASP A 489 34.90 0.86 12.64
C ASP A 489 33.70 0.25 11.91
N ILE A 490 32.57 0.13 12.59
CA ILE A 490 31.34 -0.45 12.06
C ILE A 490 30.22 0.57 12.15
N THR A 491 29.66 0.90 10.99
CA THR A 491 28.50 1.78 10.86
C THR A 491 27.32 0.98 10.28
N TYR A 492 26.12 1.23 10.82
CA TYR A 492 24.87 0.70 10.31
C TYR A 492 23.98 1.90 9.93
N ASP A 493 23.53 1.97 8.68
CA ASP A 493 22.85 3.15 8.15
C ASP A 493 21.33 3.00 8.03
N ASP A 494 20.66 4.10 7.66
CA ASP A 494 19.21 4.13 7.42
C ASP A 494 18.76 3.28 6.22
N SER A 495 19.67 2.90 5.33
CA SER A 495 19.43 2.02 4.18
C SER A 495 19.36 0.54 4.56
N ASN A 496 19.69 0.18 5.81
CA ASN A 496 19.99 -1.20 6.26
C ASN A 496 21.26 -1.77 5.63
N LEU A 497 22.28 -0.91 5.46
CA LEU A 497 23.62 -1.29 5.04
C LEU A 497 24.56 -1.29 6.25
N LEU A 498 25.06 -2.47 6.62
CA LEU A 498 26.17 -2.56 7.56
C LEU A 498 27.49 -2.41 6.78
N THR A 499 28.23 -1.36 7.12
CA THR A 499 29.54 -1.03 6.54
C THR A 499 30.61 -1.19 7.61
N VAL A 500 31.49 -2.16 7.41
CA VAL A 500 32.73 -2.31 8.17
C VAL A 500 33.85 -1.64 7.39
N ASN A 501 34.51 -0.65 7.97
CA ASN A 501 35.73 -0.05 7.44
C ASN A 501 36.90 -0.43 8.36
N GLY A 502 38.08 -0.69 7.83
CA GLY A 502 39.23 -0.96 8.68
C GLY A 502 40.56 -1.10 7.96
N ALA A 503 41.60 -1.32 8.76
CA ALA A 503 42.96 -1.55 8.29
C ALA A 503 43.68 -2.58 9.16
N ILE A 504 44.50 -3.44 8.55
CA ILE A 504 45.40 -4.38 9.25
C ILE A 504 46.86 -3.97 9.13
N TYR A 505 47.61 -4.13 10.22
CA TYR A 505 49.06 -3.89 10.27
C TYR A 505 49.81 -5.10 9.69
N LYS A 506 50.03 -5.05 8.38
CA LYS A 506 50.66 -6.14 7.62
C LYS A 506 52.16 -6.23 7.87
N HIS A 507 52.66 -7.46 7.97
CA HIS A 507 54.11 -7.73 8.03
C HIS A 507 54.82 -7.53 6.67
N SER A 508 54.06 -7.47 5.57
CA SER A 508 54.56 -7.14 4.23
C SER A 508 53.52 -6.40 3.40
N MET A 509 53.91 -5.28 2.78
CA MET A 509 53.06 -4.47 1.89
C MET A 509 52.76 -5.12 0.53
N ASN A 510 53.43 -6.24 0.19
CA ASN A 510 53.34 -6.86 -1.14
C ASN A 510 52.65 -8.24 -1.15
N SER A 511 52.39 -8.84 0.00
CA SER A 511 51.57 -10.06 0.08
C SER A 511 50.09 -9.74 -0.15
N ARG A 512 49.29 -10.75 -0.55
CA ARG A 512 47.83 -10.69 -0.49
C ARG A 512 47.40 -11.50 0.73
N ASP A 513 46.78 -10.84 1.69
CA ASP A 513 46.49 -11.40 3.01
C ASP A 513 44.98 -11.52 3.17
N SER A 514 44.51 -12.68 3.63
CA SER A 514 43.10 -12.87 3.93
C SER A 514 42.73 -12.26 5.27
N VAL A 515 41.65 -11.50 5.27
CA VAL A 515 40.98 -10.96 6.46
C VAL A 515 39.64 -11.68 6.57
N LEU A 516 39.37 -12.28 7.71
CA LEU A 516 38.11 -12.96 7.99
C LEU A 516 37.22 -12.02 8.81
N PHE A 517 35.92 -12.06 8.53
CA PHE A 517 34.91 -11.27 9.23
C PHE A 517 33.74 -12.17 9.62
N TYR A 518 33.22 -11.96 10.83
CA TYR A 518 32.14 -12.72 11.43
C TYR A 518 31.14 -11.80 12.12
N ILE A 519 29.86 -12.17 12.12
CA ILE A 519 28.85 -11.65 13.04
C ILE A 519 28.33 -12.82 13.88
N PHE A 520 28.35 -12.67 15.20
CA PHE A 520 27.80 -13.59 16.19
C PHE A 520 26.53 -13.01 16.81
N ASP A 521 25.55 -13.87 17.08
CA ASP A 521 24.42 -13.54 17.96
C ASP A 521 24.76 -13.75 19.45
N GLN A 522 23.78 -13.52 20.31
CA GLN A 522 23.88 -13.66 21.77
C GLN A 522 24.25 -15.08 22.26
N ASP A 523 24.08 -16.09 21.39
CA ASP A 523 24.27 -17.52 21.68
C ASP A 523 25.59 -18.04 21.04
N ASP A 524 26.54 -17.14 20.73
CA ASP A 524 27.83 -17.37 20.04
C ASP A 524 27.70 -18.04 18.66
N LYS A 525 26.52 -17.94 18.03
CA LYS A 525 26.28 -18.54 16.72
C LYS A 525 26.60 -17.53 15.61
N ILE A 526 27.47 -17.96 14.71
CA ILE A 526 27.82 -17.22 13.49
C ILE A 526 26.58 -17.05 12.60
N LEU A 527 26.15 -15.81 12.41
CA LEU A 527 25.05 -15.43 11.50
C LEU A 527 25.53 -15.15 10.08
N GLU A 528 26.69 -14.50 9.95
CA GLU A 528 27.33 -14.17 8.68
C GLU A 528 28.84 -14.39 8.81
N SER A 529 29.48 -14.88 7.75
CA SER A 529 30.94 -14.94 7.67
C SER A 529 31.44 -14.62 6.27
N ARG A 530 32.53 -13.84 6.17
CA ARG A 530 33.15 -13.46 4.90
C ARG A 530 34.66 -13.51 4.99
N SER A 531 35.30 -13.84 3.87
CA SER A 531 36.74 -13.64 3.67
C SER A 531 36.94 -12.52 2.65
N TYR A 532 37.66 -11.48 3.06
CA TYR A 532 38.24 -10.46 2.18
C TYR A 532 39.72 -10.79 1.91
N THR A 533 40.32 -10.14 0.91
CA THR A 533 41.76 -10.28 0.64
C THR A 533 42.36 -8.90 0.35
N THR A 534 43.15 -8.38 1.28
CA THR A 534 43.75 -7.04 1.16
C THR A 534 45.21 -7.09 0.69
N LYS A 535 45.57 -6.14 -0.18
CA LYS A 535 46.95 -5.89 -0.57
C LYS A 535 47.60 -4.86 0.35
N HIS A 536 46.97 -3.71 0.58
CA HIS A 536 47.59 -2.58 1.29
C HIS A 536 47.25 -2.51 2.79
N GLY A 537 46.39 -3.41 3.28
CA GLY A 537 45.98 -3.54 4.68
C GLY A 537 44.58 -3.01 4.94
N ASP A 538 44.13 -2.07 4.11
CA ASP A 538 42.77 -1.57 4.00
C ASP A 538 41.75 -2.67 3.70
N PHE A 539 40.58 -2.59 4.32
CA PHE A 539 39.40 -3.40 3.97
C PHE A 539 38.11 -2.61 4.15
N GLN A 540 37.14 -2.88 3.28
CA GLN A 540 35.76 -2.43 3.41
C GLN A 540 34.85 -3.62 3.13
N ILE A 541 33.88 -3.86 4.02
CA ILE A 541 32.91 -4.94 3.92
C ILE A 541 31.51 -4.33 3.95
N LEU A 542 30.73 -4.63 2.92
CA LEU A 542 29.36 -4.17 2.75
C LEU A 542 28.41 -5.37 2.87
N LEU A 543 27.53 -5.35 3.87
CA LEU A 543 26.49 -6.36 4.07
C LEU A 543 25.14 -5.78 3.63
N ASN A 544 24.72 -6.13 2.42
CA ASN A 544 23.42 -5.77 1.89
C ASN A 544 22.37 -6.77 2.40
N GLY A 545 21.60 -6.41 3.43
CA GLY A 545 20.49 -7.24 3.90
C GLY A 545 19.88 -6.71 5.20
N LYS A 546 18.59 -7.00 5.43
CA LYS A 546 17.98 -6.80 6.74
C LYS A 546 18.54 -7.83 7.72
N ILE A 547 19.57 -7.44 8.47
CA ILE A 547 19.87 -8.09 9.74
C ILE A 547 18.70 -7.75 10.68
N GLU A 548 18.26 -8.71 11.51
CA GLU A 548 17.15 -8.46 12.43
C GLU A 548 17.53 -7.44 13.52
N PRO A 549 16.56 -6.72 14.11
CA PRO A 549 16.85 -5.84 15.25
C PRO A 549 17.29 -6.59 16.51
N GLY A 550 18.53 -6.32 16.92
CA GLY A 550 19.19 -7.02 18.02
C GLY A 550 20.57 -6.44 18.32
N ILE A 551 21.25 -7.03 19.29
CA ILE A 551 22.63 -6.72 19.63
C ILE A 551 23.51 -7.90 19.23
N TYR A 552 24.62 -7.63 18.54
CA TYR A 552 25.48 -8.61 17.89
C TYR A 552 26.95 -8.29 18.18
N ILE A 553 27.81 -9.30 18.16
CA ILE A 553 29.26 -9.09 18.17
C ILE A 553 29.78 -9.28 16.75
N ALA A 554 30.44 -8.27 16.19
CA ALA A 554 31.25 -8.45 14.99
C ALA A 554 32.71 -8.67 15.36
N GLN A 555 33.39 -9.55 14.64
CA GLN A 555 34.82 -9.80 14.78
C GLN A 555 35.51 -9.76 13.41
N VAL A 556 36.63 -9.05 13.34
CA VAL A 556 37.63 -9.18 12.27
C VAL A 556 38.81 -10.00 12.78
N GLN A 557 39.28 -10.95 11.98
CA GLN A 557 40.44 -11.78 12.28
C GLN A 557 41.49 -11.71 11.15
N TYR A 558 42.76 -11.49 11.53
CA TYR A 558 43.92 -11.52 10.64
C TYR A 558 44.99 -12.47 11.23
N GLY A 559 44.99 -13.72 10.74
CA GLY A 559 45.83 -14.78 11.29
C GLY A 559 45.47 -15.10 12.74
N HIS A 560 46.31 -14.67 13.68
CA HIS A 560 46.05 -14.77 15.13
C HIS A 560 45.64 -13.43 15.77
N ALA A 561 45.63 -12.33 15.03
CA ALA A 561 45.05 -11.07 15.51
C ALA A 561 43.53 -11.13 15.40
N LYS A 562 42.84 -10.57 16.38
CA LYS A 562 41.38 -10.46 16.44
C LYS A 562 40.99 -9.09 16.98
N GLU A 563 39.93 -8.51 16.43
CA GLU A 563 39.38 -7.21 16.83
C GLU A 563 37.86 -7.30 16.77
N SER A 564 37.20 -6.96 17.87
CA SER A 564 35.76 -7.15 18.06
C SER A 564 35.04 -5.90 18.53
N GLN A 565 33.81 -5.71 18.05
CA GLN A 565 32.95 -4.58 18.39
C GLN A 565 31.51 -5.04 18.55
N ILE A 566 30.78 -4.50 19.54
CA ILE A 566 29.35 -4.72 19.69
C ILE A 566 28.58 -3.78 18.75
N ILE A 567 27.59 -4.31 18.04
CA ILE A 567 26.67 -3.58 17.18
C ILE A 567 25.27 -3.68 17.80
N SER A 568 24.58 -2.55 18.04
CA SER A 568 23.12 -2.57 18.25
C SER A 568 22.40 -2.10 16.99
N ILE A 569 21.52 -2.94 16.47
CA ILE A 569 20.61 -2.65 15.36
C ILE A 569 19.24 -2.39 15.98
N GLN A 570 18.85 -1.11 16.05
CA GLN A 570 17.61 -0.68 16.70
C GLN A 570 16.37 -1.29 16.03
N LYS A 571 15.33 -1.58 16.84
CA LYS A 571 14.00 -1.89 16.31
C LYS A 571 13.42 -0.66 15.60
N ASP A 572 12.74 -0.87 14.47
CA ASP A 572 11.95 0.17 13.80
C ASP A 572 10.93 0.84 14.76
N THR A 573 10.46 0.12 15.79
CA THR A 573 9.55 0.63 16.82
C THR A 573 10.18 1.66 17.77
N ILE A 574 11.52 1.70 17.87
CA ILE A 574 12.29 2.72 18.61
C ILE A 574 12.59 3.88 17.68
N LYS A 575 13.14 3.57 16.50
CA LYS A 575 13.51 4.55 15.47
C LYS A 575 12.35 5.45 15.02
N ASN A 576 11.12 4.92 14.99
CA ASN A 576 9.91 5.63 14.62
C ASN A 576 8.99 5.94 15.84
N MET A 577 9.54 6.01 17.06
CA MET A 577 8.77 6.21 18.28
C MET A 577 8.26 7.66 18.41
N VAL A 578 6.95 7.85 18.26
CA VAL A 578 6.31 9.18 18.39
C VAL A 578 5.94 9.46 19.85
N PHE A 579 6.34 10.62 20.36
CA PHE A 579 6.03 11.09 21.72
C PHE A 579 4.87 12.08 21.75
N THR A 580 4.01 11.95 22.75
CA THR A 580 2.94 12.89 23.07
C THR A 580 3.50 14.10 23.82
N GLN A 581 2.77 15.23 23.80
CA GLN A 581 3.19 16.44 24.50
C GLN A 581 3.43 16.23 26.02
N ALA A 582 2.70 15.30 26.64
CA ALA A 582 2.89 14.96 28.06
C ALA A 582 4.18 14.18 28.29
N GLU A 583 4.50 13.19 27.44
CA GLU A 583 5.77 12.45 27.49
C GLU A 583 6.96 13.40 27.22
N LEU A 584 6.85 14.30 26.24
CA LEU A 584 7.88 15.31 25.94
C LEU A 584 8.13 16.24 27.14
N SER A 585 7.09 16.69 27.86
CA SER A 585 7.26 17.49 29.07
C SER A 585 7.82 16.70 30.26
N ILE A 586 7.61 15.38 30.32
CA ILE A 586 8.31 14.52 31.29
C ILE A 586 9.79 14.41 30.92
N MET A 587 10.13 14.21 29.65
CA MET A 587 11.51 14.15 29.15
C MET A 587 12.26 15.47 29.41
N GLU A 588 11.65 16.63 29.16
CA GLU A 588 12.24 17.95 29.45
C GLU A 588 12.55 18.14 30.95
N LEU A 589 11.61 17.78 31.83
CA LEU A 589 11.81 17.84 33.28
C LEU A 589 12.85 16.83 33.76
N ALA A 590 12.83 15.61 33.24
CA ALA A 590 13.75 14.55 33.62
C ALA A 590 15.19 14.86 33.17
N ASN A 591 15.37 15.40 31.95
CA ASN A 591 16.66 15.92 31.49
C ASN A 591 17.15 17.09 32.36
N THR A 592 16.26 18.03 32.71
CA THR A 592 16.59 19.14 33.63
C THR A 592 17.03 18.62 35.01
N PHE A 593 16.38 17.56 35.49
CA PHE A 593 16.69 16.91 36.76
C PHE A 593 18.03 16.16 36.73
N GLU A 594 18.28 15.34 35.71
CA GLU A 594 19.54 14.60 35.57
C GLU A 594 20.74 15.53 35.52
N ASN A 595 20.67 16.62 34.74
CA ASN A 595 21.73 17.62 34.72
C ASN A 595 21.99 18.23 36.11
N LEU A 596 20.96 18.42 36.95
CA LEU A 596 21.13 18.92 38.32
C LEU A 596 21.68 17.86 39.30
N GLU A 597 21.39 16.57 39.09
CA GLU A 597 21.99 15.46 39.85
C GLU A 597 23.49 15.30 39.52
N ASP A 598 23.83 15.41 38.23
CA ASP A 598 25.20 15.41 37.72
C ASP A 598 26.01 16.65 38.20
N PHE A 599 25.37 17.83 38.18
CA PHE A 599 25.93 19.08 38.70
C PHE A 599 26.28 18.95 40.18
N LEU A 600 25.33 18.48 41.00
CA LEU A 600 25.59 18.28 42.42
C LEU A 600 26.70 17.24 42.64
N THR A 601 26.70 16.13 41.90
CA THR A 601 27.72 15.08 42.00
C THR A 601 29.14 15.62 41.74
N LYS A 602 29.29 16.68 40.93
CA LYS A 602 30.57 17.35 40.63
C LYS A 602 30.99 18.41 41.67
N PHE A 603 30.07 18.93 42.48
CA PHE A 603 30.29 20.10 43.36
C PHE A 603 29.72 19.93 44.78
N ASN A 604 29.67 18.69 45.29
CA ASN A 604 29.12 18.36 46.62
C ASN A 604 30.14 18.45 47.77
N ASP A 605 31.37 18.91 47.52
CA ASP A 605 32.51 18.89 48.44
C ASP A 605 32.33 19.71 49.74
N THR A 606 31.32 20.57 49.81
CA THR A 606 30.91 21.31 51.02
C THR A 606 29.52 20.96 51.56
N VAL A 607 28.82 20.00 50.96
CA VAL A 607 27.49 19.59 51.40
C VAL A 607 27.62 18.57 52.52
N SER A 608 27.18 18.92 53.73
CA SER A 608 27.29 18.02 54.89
C SER A 608 26.39 16.79 54.75
N GLU A 609 26.72 15.71 55.47
CA GLU A 609 25.99 14.44 55.42
C GLU A 609 24.48 14.58 55.64
N ASN A 610 24.07 15.44 56.59
CA ASN A 610 22.65 15.74 56.85
C ASN A 610 21.96 16.45 55.66
N GLN A 611 22.67 17.34 54.96
CA GLN A 611 22.16 18.01 53.76
C GLN A 611 22.10 17.06 52.55
N LEU A 612 23.06 16.13 52.45
CA LEU A 612 23.05 15.06 51.45
C LEU A 612 21.86 14.12 51.66
N GLN A 613 21.54 13.75 52.90
CA GLN A 613 20.36 12.92 53.21
C GLN A 613 19.04 13.63 52.82
N GLU A 614 18.89 14.93 53.13
CA GLU A 614 17.72 15.71 52.72
C GLU A 614 17.59 15.78 51.19
N ILE A 615 18.70 15.98 50.48
CA ILE A 615 18.74 15.97 49.02
C ILE A 615 18.42 14.58 48.45
N GLN A 616 18.92 13.49 49.02
CA GLN A 616 18.66 12.13 48.56
C GLN A 616 17.17 11.76 48.63
N LEU A 617 16.47 12.23 49.68
CA LEU A 617 15.01 12.12 49.77
C LEU A 617 14.31 12.89 48.64
N LEU A 618 14.75 14.12 48.36
CA LEU A 618 14.18 14.95 47.29
C LEU A 618 14.46 14.38 45.89
N ILE A 619 15.66 13.86 45.64
CA ILE A 619 16.03 13.11 44.43
C ILE A 619 15.14 11.88 44.25
N SER A 620 14.86 11.13 45.33
CA SER A 620 13.99 9.96 45.30
C SER A 620 12.53 10.35 44.98
N ASN A 621 12.04 11.43 45.58
CA ASN A 621 10.71 11.97 45.29
C ASN A 621 10.58 12.41 43.83
N ILE A 622 11.56 13.14 43.28
CA ILE A 622 11.54 13.58 41.87
C ILE A 622 11.53 12.36 40.94
N LYS A 623 12.37 11.35 41.19
CA LYS A 623 12.40 10.11 40.41
C LYS A 623 11.06 9.38 40.43
N GLN A 624 10.37 9.35 41.58
CA GLN A 624 9.02 8.79 41.67
C GLN A 624 7.96 9.67 40.97
N GLU A 625 7.97 10.99 41.16
CA GLU A 625 7.00 11.91 40.56
C GLU A 625 7.07 11.92 39.03
N LEU A 626 8.28 11.86 38.47
CA LEU A 626 8.51 11.69 37.03
C LEU A 626 8.05 10.29 36.53
N ALA A 627 8.37 9.22 37.26
CA ALA A 627 7.93 7.86 36.92
C ALA A 627 6.39 7.71 36.92
N ASP A 628 5.72 8.35 37.88
CA ASP A 628 4.25 8.42 38.03
C ASP A 628 3.57 9.41 37.05
N GLY A 629 4.33 10.16 36.25
CA GLY A 629 3.81 11.16 35.31
C GLY A 629 3.23 12.43 35.96
N LYS A 630 3.61 12.72 37.21
CA LYS A 630 3.13 13.86 38.02
C LYS A 630 3.89 15.15 37.66
N ILE A 631 3.65 15.65 36.44
CA ILE A 631 4.41 16.76 35.81
C ILE A 631 4.49 18.02 36.70
N LYS A 632 3.41 18.38 37.41
CA LYS A 632 3.38 19.63 38.23
C LYS A 632 4.16 19.48 39.52
N GLU A 633 4.02 18.31 40.13
CA GLU A 633 4.68 17.89 41.36
C GLU A 633 6.19 17.78 41.11
N ALA A 634 6.60 17.03 40.08
CA ALA A 634 7.98 16.92 39.64
C ALA A 634 8.61 18.29 39.33
N ALA A 635 7.92 19.16 38.59
CA ALA A 635 8.43 20.51 38.30
C ALA A 635 8.64 21.36 39.57
N LYS A 636 7.77 21.23 40.58
CA LYS A 636 7.92 21.89 41.87
C LYS A 636 9.12 21.31 42.64
N SER A 637 9.23 19.99 42.72
CA SER A 637 10.31 19.29 43.44
C SER A 637 11.69 19.55 42.80
N ILE A 638 11.77 19.62 41.47
CA ILE A 638 12.97 20.04 40.72
C ILE A 638 13.34 21.49 41.03
N GLN A 639 12.36 22.40 41.12
CA GLN A 639 12.62 23.79 41.53
C GLN A 639 13.07 23.90 42.98
N GLU A 640 12.58 23.04 43.88
CA GLU A 640 13.07 22.93 45.25
C GLU A 640 14.51 22.39 45.29
N PHE A 641 14.83 21.35 44.51
CA PHE A 641 16.18 20.80 44.38
C PHE A 641 17.18 21.85 43.85
N LYS A 642 16.78 22.62 42.84
CA LYS A 642 17.52 23.78 42.34
C LYS A 642 17.79 24.83 43.43
N ASN A 643 16.82 25.06 44.33
CA ASN A 643 16.99 25.98 45.46
C ASN A 643 17.91 25.41 46.55
N LYS A 644 17.89 24.09 46.81
CA LYS A 644 18.82 23.40 47.71
C LYS A 644 20.26 23.47 47.20
N ILE A 645 20.48 23.25 45.90
CA ILE A 645 21.78 23.40 45.24
C ILE A 645 22.32 24.84 45.44
N LYS A 646 21.50 25.87 45.17
CA LYS A 646 21.86 27.28 45.41
C LYS A 646 22.18 27.62 46.87
N LEU A 647 21.75 26.80 47.83
CA LEU A 647 21.93 27.05 49.26
C LEU A 647 23.15 26.31 49.85
N TYR A 648 23.51 25.13 49.30
CA TYR A 648 24.53 24.26 49.89
C TYR A 648 25.82 24.11 49.06
N VAL A 649 25.80 24.47 47.77
CA VAL A 649 26.98 24.43 46.89
C VAL A 649 27.85 25.71 46.89
N PRO A 650 27.36 26.92 47.27
CA PRO A 650 28.24 28.06 47.51
C PRO A 650 29.28 27.81 48.60
N ILE A 651 30.51 28.27 48.37
CA ILE A 651 31.67 28.13 49.26
C ILE A 651 32.23 29.53 49.53
N GLN A 652 32.49 29.85 50.79
CA GLN A 652 33.09 31.13 51.18
C GLN A 652 34.30 30.85 52.07
N SER A 653 35.44 31.46 51.76
CA SER A 653 36.68 31.34 52.53
C SER A 653 36.88 32.56 53.43
N SER A 654 37.54 32.38 54.58
CA SER A 654 38.01 33.51 55.39
C SER A 654 39.08 34.36 54.68
N LYS A 655 39.58 33.90 53.52
CA LYS A 655 40.57 34.58 52.68
C LYS A 655 40.03 35.11 51.35
N ILE A 656 38.88 34.62 50.89
CA ILE A 656 38.17 35.15 49.74
C ILE A 656 36.67 34.88 49.91
N ALA A 657 35.86 35.92 49.79
CA ALA A 657 34.40 35.81 49.73
C ALA A 657 33.87 36.50 48.48
N ILE A 658 32.86 35.91 47.82
CA ILE A 658 32.23 36.43 46.60
C ILE A 658 30.70 36.39 46.72
N GLY A 659 30.03 37.30 46.02
CA GLY A 659 28.59 37.32 45.83
C GLY A 659 28.26 37.69 44.38
N VAL A 660 27.44 36.87 43.74
CA VAL A 660 27.14 36.94 42.31
C VAL A 660 25.71 37.41 42.06
N SER A 661 25.56 38.22 41.04
CA SER A 661 24.28 38.83 40.65
C SER A 661 24.18 38.93 39.14
N THR A 662 22.97 39.05 38.61
CA THR A 662 22.71 39.17 37.17
C THR A 662 21.74 40.29 36.86
N THR A 663 22.07 41.08 35.84
CA THR A 663 21.11 41.81 35.02
C THR A 663 20.91 41.05 33.70
N ASP A 664 19.93 41.44 32.89
CA ASP A 664 19.56 40.71 31.66
C ASP A 664 20.69 40.60 30.61
N SER A 665 21.78 41.36 30.77
CA SER A 665 22.93 41.35 29.87
C SER A 665 24.28 41.08 30.54
N ILE A 666 24.39 41.12 31.88
CA ILE A 666 25.67 41.04 32.61
C ILE A 666 25.55 40.15 33.87
N VAL A 667 26.49 39.22 34.01
CA VAL A 667 26.83 38.56 35.28
C VAL A 667 27.83 39.44 36.01
N LYS A 668 27.46 39.95 37.19
CA LYS A 668 28.29 40.81 38.03
C LYS A 668 28.73 40.06 39.28
N ILE A 669 30.04 39.91 39.42
CA ILE A 669 30.71 39.17 40.48
C ILE A 669 31.40 40.19 41.37
N THR A 670 30.91 40.34 42.58
CA THR A 670 31.49 41.23 43.61
C THR A 670 32.09 40.38 44.73
N GLY A 671 33.04 40.92 45.50
CA GLY A 671 33.68 40.14 46.55
C GLY A 671 34.84 40.85 47.23
N LYS A 672 35.55 40.12 48.09
CA LYS A 672 36.73 40.62 48.79
C LYS A 672 37.76 39.53 49.11
N THR A 673 39.03 39.79 48.82
CA THR A 673 40.20 39.02 49.27
C THR A 673 40.74 39.56 50.61
N ALA A 674 41.28 38.67 51.44
CA ALA A 674 41.89 39.04 52.72
C ALA A 674 43.37 39.43 52.52
N LYS A 675 43.59 40.69 52.15
CA LYS A 675 44.93 41.28 52.00
C LYS A 675 45.75 41.26 53.28
N LEU A 676 47.03 40.90 53.16
CA LEU A 676 48.08 41.23 54.14
C LEU A 676 48.87 42.50 53.76
N VAL A 677 48.76 42.94 52.49
CA VAL A 677 49.61 43.97 51.87
C VAL A 677 48.83 44.67 50.75
N GLN A 678 49.05 45.97 50.56
CA GLN A 678 48.20 46.82 49.69
C GLN A 678 48.66 46.87 48.23
N TYR A 679 48.69 45.74 47.54
CA TYR A 679 48.89 45.66 46.09
C TYR A 679 47.80 44.81 45.42
N ARG A 680 47.67 44.90 44.09
CA ARG A 680 46.72 44.08 43.32
C ARG A 680 47.29 42.68 43.15
N GLU A 681 46.50 41.67 43.47
CA GLU A 681 46.86 40.25 43.31
C GLU A 681 45.98 39.62 42.23
N PRO A 682 46.49 38.59 41.52
CA PRO A 682 45.71 37.88 40.53
C PRO A 682 44.63 37.03 41.21
N ILE A 683 43.50 36.91 40.52
CA ILE A 683 42.40 35.99 40.85
C ILE A 683 41.98 35.27 39.58
N PHE A 684 41.75 33.96 39.67
CA PHE A 684 41.32 33.14 38.53
C PHE A 684 39.83 32.86 38.66
N LEU A 685 39.08 33.18 37.62
CA LEU A 685 37.63 33.09 37.59
C LEU A 685 37.22 32.07 36.53
N THR A 686 36.59 30.98 36.99
CA THR A 686 36.02 29.93 36.13
C THR A 686 34.51 29.90 36.30
N ILE A 687 33.76 29.70 35.22
CA ILE A 687 32.31 29.45 35.27
C ILE A 687 32.02 28.07 34.71
N PHE A 688 31.27 27.29 35.47
CA PHE A 688 30.78 25.97 35.10
C PHE A 688 29.27 26.02 34.85
N ASN A 689 28.79 25.52 33.70
CA ASN A 689 27.36 25.42 33.43
C ASN A 689 26.70 24.26 34.20
N GLN A 690 25.39 24.10 34.05
CA GLN A 690 24.61 23.02 34.69
C GLN A 690 25.11 21.61 34.33
N ASP A 691 25.63 21.35 33.13
CA ASP A 691 26.26 20.06 32.78
C ASP A 691 27.68 19.88 33.39
N GLY A 692 28.17 20.86 34.16
CA GLY A 692 29.47 20.87 34.83
C GLY A 692 30.65 21.12 33.90
N LYS A 693 30.40 21.64 32.70
CA LYS A 693 31.44 22.00 31.71
C LYS A 693 31.93 23.41 31.97
N ARG A 694 33.23 23.65 31.84
CA ARG A 694 33.81 25.01 31.85
C ARG A 694 33.32 25.77 30.62
N VAL A 695 32.62 26.88 30.83
CA VAL A 695 32.03 27.72 29.78
C VAL A 695 32.64 29.12 29.73
N TYR A 696 33.35 29.52 30.78
CA TYR A 696 34.12 30.76 30.83
C TYR A 696 35.33 30.59 31.74
N GLU A 697 36.45 31.20 31.39
CA GLU A 697 37.68 31.23 32.21
C GLU A 697 38.37 32.59 31.97
N GLN A 698 38.75 33.28 33.04
CA GLN A 698 39.40 34.59 32.98
C GLN A 698 40.36 34.78 34.16
N MET A 699 41.59 35.23 33.87
CA MET A 699 42.46 35.83 34.86
C MET A 699 42.07 37.30 35.06
N ALA A 700 41.76 37.68 36.30
CA ALA A 700 41.44 39.05 36.70
C ALA A 700 42.34 39.48 37.87
N TYR A 701 42.11 40.69 38.38
CA TYR A 701 42.84 41.25 39.52
C TYR A 701 41.86 41.92 40.49
N ASP A 702 42.15 41.84 41.78
CA ASP A 702 41.49 42.65 42.80
C ASP A 702 42.04 44.09 42.83
N ASP A 703 41.46 44.95 43.69
CA ASP A 703 42.04 46.25 44.00
C ASP A 703 43.09 46.19 45.14
N LYS A 704 43.77 47.30 45.38
CA LYS A 704 44.80 47.47 46.44
C LYS A 704 44.27 47.27 47.89
N TYR A 705 42.97 47.09 48.07
CA TYR A 705 42.30 46.81 49.34
C TYR A 705 41.57 45.45 49.35
N GLY A 706 41.74 44.66 48.28
CA GLY A 706 41.16 43.34 48.08
C GLY A 706 39.75 43.31 47.47
N SER A 707 39.20 44.44 47.04
CA SER A 707 37.85 44.46 46.45
C SER A 707 37.83 43.75 45.09
N ILE A 708 36.85 42.86 44.88
CA ILE A 708 36.57 42.21 43.60
C ILE A 708 35.31 42.85 42.99
N ASN A 709 35.38 43.23 41.71
CA ASN A 709 34.23 43.66 40.92
C ASN A 709 34.50 43.32 39.44
N ILE A 710 33.94 42.21 38.96
CA ILE A 710 34.08 41.70 37.59
C ILE A 710 32.70 41.65 36.94
N GLU A 711 32.62 42.03 35.66
CA GLU A 711 31.39 42.01 34.86
C GLU A 711 31.62 41.20 33.58
N ILE A 712 30.82 40.16 33.38
CA ILE A 712 30.90 39.22 32.25
C ILE A 712 29.58 39.27 31.46
N PRO A 713 29.59 39.23 30.12
CA PRO A 713 28.36 39.17 29.34
C PRO A 713 27.52 37.92 29.65
N ALA A 714 26.24 38.12 29.98
CA ALA A 714 25.31 37.04 30.34
C ALA A 714 25.05 36.02 29.22
N HIS A 715 25.45 36.30 27.98
CA HIS A 715 25.34 35.33 26.88
C HIS A 715 26.41 34.23 26.91
N ALA A 716 27.39 34.27 27.83
CA ALA A 716 28.42 33.25 27.96
C ALA A 716 27.87 31.85 28.35
N PHE A 717 26.69 31.78 28.98
CA PHE A 717 26.02 30.53 29.36
C PHE A 717 24.51 30.76 29.57
N ARG A 718 23.77 29.68 29.86
CA ARG A 718 22.33 29.70 30.18
C ARG A 718 22.03 28.66 31.27
N GLY A 719 20.91 28.81 31.96
CA GLY A 719 20.49 27.90 33.03
C GLY A 719 21.18 28.22 34.36
N LEU A 720 21.36 27.20 35.21
CA LEU A 720 22.13 27.32 36.44
C LEU A 720 23.64 27.23 36.12
N ALA A 721 24.46 27.97 36.87
CA ALA A 721 25.91 27.87 36.82
C ALA A 721 26.55 28.10 38.19
N ILE A 722 27.77 27.60 38.34
CA ILE A 722 28.70 27.98 39.41
C ILE A 722 29.70 28.99 38.87
N VAL A 723 29.86 30.08 39.60
CA VAL A 723 31.00 30.98 39.51
C VAL A 723 32.01 30.54 40.56
N GLN A 724 33.20 30.18 40.14
CA GLN A 724 34.33 29.81 41.00
C GLN A 724 35.41 30.87 40.89
N VAL A 725 35.89 31.39 42.02
CA VAL A 725 37.05 32.31 42.07
C VAL A 725 38.13 31.73 42.99
N GLU A 726 39.33 31.63 42.43
CA GLU A 726 40.55 31.13 43.07
C GLU A 726 41.50 32.30 43.36
N TYR A 727 42.04 32.32 44.57
CA TYR A 727 42.96 33.35 45.08
C TYR A 727 44.02 32.69 45.96
N HIS A 728 45.24 32.55 45.44
CA HIS A 728 46.24 31.61 45.96
C HIS A 728 45.61 30.21 46.13
N ASP A 729 45.87 29.51 47.22
CA ASP A 729 45.27 28.20 47.53
C ASP A 729 43.81 28.28 48.04
N PHE A 730 43.16 29.44 47.99
CA PHE A 730 41.82 29.65 48.55
C PHE A 730 40.73 29.74 47.47
N LEU A 731 39.63 29.03 47.74
CA LEU A 731 38.47 28.93 46.87
C LEU A 731 37.29 29.72 47.42
N ALA A 732 36.55 30.40 46.54
CA ALA A 732 35.17 30.79 46.77
C ALA A 732 34.31 30.34 45.58
N ARG A 733 33.06 29.94 45.86
CA ARG A 733 32.05 29.61 44.86
C ARG A 733 30.73 30.27 45.21
N ASP A 734 30.00 30.68 44.20
CA ASP A 734 28.60 31.11 44.32
C ASP A 734 27.81 30.64 43.09
N THR A 735 26.49 30.60 43.20
CA THR A 735 25.60 30.11 42.15
C THR A 735 24.83 31.23 41.48
N VAL A 736 24.60 31.10 40.18
CA VAL A 736 23.90 32.11 39.37
C VAL A 736 22.96 31.43 38.38
N GLU A 737 21.82 32.06 38.08
CA GLU A 737 20.84 31.53 37.13
C GLU A 737 20.53 32.56 36.04
N ILE A 738 20.91 32.24 34.81
CA ILE A 738 20.58 33.03 33.63
C ILE A 738 19.35 32.40 32.97
N LYS A 739 18.22 33.10 33.10
CA LYS A 739 16.96 32.70 32.46
C LYS A 739 17.10 32.73 30.93
N PRO A 740 16.50 31.78 30.20
CA PRO A 740 16.40 31.90 28.75
C PRO A 740 15.57 33.13 28.37
N LEU A 741 16.00 33.85 27.33
CA LEU A 741 15.22 34.91 26.71
C LEU A 741 13.99 34.28 26.02
N PHE A 742 12.85 34.29 26.71
CA PHE A 742 11.57 33.81 26.20
C PHE A 742 11.02 34.75 25.11
N ASN A 743 11.51 34.60 23.88
CA ASN A 743 10.74 34.98 22.70
C ASN A 743 9.60 33.97 22.52
N SER A 744 8.41 34.33 23.02
CA SER A 744 7.20 33.59 22.77
C SER A 744 6.85 33.63 21.28
N HIS A 745 7.17 32.56 20.53
CA HIS A 745 6.49 32.06 19.30
C HIS A 745 7.28 30.98 18.51
N GLN A 746 8.43 30.49 18.98
CA GLN A 746 9.18 29.41 18.29
C GLN A 746 9.48 28.20 19.18
N SER A 747 8.47 27.35 19.35
CA SER A 747 8.59 25.97 19.87
C SER A 747 7.61 25.04 19.12
N ILE A 748 7.65 25.10 17.79
CA ILE A 748 7.06 24.14 16.86
C ILE A 748 8.20 23.80 15.88
N LEU A 749 8.44 22.51 15.63
CA LEU A 749 9.59 21.95 14.90
C LEU A 749 10.96 22.09 15.61
N ARG A 750 11.21 21.17 16.54
CA ARG A 750 12.28 20.18 16.36
C ARG A 750 11.73 18.79 16.66
#